data_AF-A0A949WXE8-F1
#
_entry.id   AF-A0A949WXE8-F1
#
_cell.length_a   1.000
_cell.length_b   1.000
_cell.length_c   1.000
_cell.angle_alpha   90.00
_cell.angle_beta   90.00
_cell.angle_gamma   90.00
#
_symmetry.space_group_name_H-M   'P 1'
#
loop_
_entity.id
_entity.type
_entity.pdbx_description
1 polymer ?
#
loop_
_entity_poly.entity_id
_entity_poly.type
_entity_poly.pdbx_seq_one_letter_code
_entity_poly.pdbx_strand_id
1 'polypeptide(L)'
;MTIYVNLNASGNNDGSSWENAYTDLQSAIANANSGEAIWVAAGTYKPTNGTDRNVSFELPNGVTIYGGFAGNENSLNARDIKNNETILSGSIGNENNKQDNSYTVVKFTNENGTAILDGFTIQDGFSNQDAVNNINDNNKDDINNNGGGIHNQGNLTLRNVVVKENQANADGGGIRNDGILTIENSVVSNNKTEDDGGGIRNNGTITIVDSTIADNESVGDSDTSGGGGLINTGESATIINSTFSGNTAKNGGAIRNDTNLNLVNSTLSGNTASESGGGLVNTIAPDIIINSVISGNDNLTGTAQAVITNSTITNNQAQDTSNSGLLVGSGIANFAILNVSNSIIAGNANNDDIGHNFVINQINPLTQTSINKTVVGTNTSGGNNLVGNGENTSGFTDGNNGDKVGTTSNPIDPLLDVLNDNGGVTKTHALKAGSPAIDTGNNSQIAEDKADLDNDGNTTEALPFEQRGAGFERIVGNVVDMGAVEYKAAIDSNTNSNIIINEIDVDTPSIDKAEFIELYDGGVGNSSLDGYVVVLYNGSNSQSYGAYDLDGFSTSDNGYFVIGSANVPNVDFTGFQTNSLQNGADAVALYKGDASEFPDNTLLTTDNLVDAIVYETSDNNQNELGVLLNDGQSQVDENDNGASASQSLQRISNGSGGARNTNTYQAATPTPGAENIVVSDTLPGGGDTLPGVGDTLPGVGDTLPGVGDTLPGGGDTLPGVGDTLPGVGDTLPG
;
A
#
# COMPACT_ATOMS: atom_id res chain seq x y z
N MET A 1 7.83 24.80 -17.40
CA MET A 1 8.56 24.29 -18.58
C MET A 1 9.25 23.01 -18.15
N THR A 2 9.44 22.04 -19.07
CA THR A 2 10.09 20.76 -18.77
C THR A 2 11.51 20.75 -19.31
N ILE A 3 12.46 20.34 -18.49
CA ILE A 3 13.87 20.15 -18.85
C ILE A 3 14.13 18.65 -18.95
N TYR A 4 14.78 18.20 -20.03
CA TYR A 4 15.03 16.78 -20.28
C TYR A 4 16.49 16.40 -20.02
N VAL A 5 16.71 15.21 -19.46
CA VAL A 5 18.03 14.64 -19.17
C VAL A 5 18.12 13.21 -19.69
N ASN A 6 19.08 12.92 -20.56
CA ASN A 6 19.32 11.59 -21.10
C ASN A 6 20.82 11.41 -21.41
N LEU A 7 21.46 10.44 -20.75
CA LEU A 7 22.90 10.14 -20.93
C LEU A 7 23.27 9.84 -22.40
N ASN A 8 22.30 9.39 -23.20
CA ASN A 8 22.48 8.98 -24.59
C ASN A 8 22.04 10.04 -25.61
N ALA A 9 21.62 11.23 -25.16
CA ALA A 9 21.22 12.30 -26.07
C ALA A 9 22.40 12.77 -26.93
N SER A 10 22.12 13.08 -28.20
CA SER A 10 23.13 13.48 -29.19
C SER A 10 22.89 14.86 -29.81
N GLY A 11 21.81 15.55 -29.41
CA GLY A 11 21.45 16.87 -29.91
C GLY A 11 22.24 18.00 -29.25
N ASN A 12 21.59 19.14 -29.05
CA ASN A 12 22.23 20.38 -28.62
C ASN A 12 22.70 20.40 -27.15
N ASN A 13 22.31 19.42 -26.33
CA ASN A 13 22.62 19.37 -24.89
C ASN A 13 22.15 20.63 -24.15
N ASP A 14 20.90 21.04 -24.41
CA ASP A 14 20.27 22.25 -23.85
C ASP A 14 19.00 21.95 -23.04
N GLY A 15 18.60 20.69 -22.93
CA GLY A 15 17.46 20.25 -22.13
C GLY A 15 16.09 20.56 -22.74
N SER A 16 16.00 21.06 -23.98
CA SER A 16 14.73 21.52 -24.59
C SER A 16 13.79 20.41 -25.07
N SER A 17 14.32 19.21 -25.30
CA SER A 17 13.59 18.00 -25.72
C SER A 17 14.40 16.75 -25.37
N TRP A 18 13.85 15.55 -25.56
CA TRP A 18 14.63 14.32 -25.40
C TRP A 18 15.85 14.22 -26.35
N GLU A 19 15.73 14.72 -27.59
CA GLU A 19 16.84 14.77 -28.54
C GLU A 19 17.95 15.74 -28.09
N ASN A 20 17.55 16.89 -27.56
CA ASN A 20 18.46 17.93 -27.07
C ASN A 20 18.71 17.86 -25.57
N ALA A 21 18.37 16.75 -24.92
CA ALA A 21 18.42 16.60 -23.47
C ALA A 21 19.85 16.84 -22.94
N TYR A 22 19.94 17.29 -21.69
CA TYR A 22 21.23 17.33 -21.02
C TYR A 22 21.79 15.90 -20.87
N THR A 23 23.06 15.70 -21.19
CA THR A 23 23.76 14.41 -21.05
C THR A 23 24.28 14.16 -19.63
N ASP A 24 24.04 15.10 -18.71
CA ASP A 24 24.31 14.96 -17.30
C ASP A 24 23.24 15.71 -16.49
N LEU A 25 22.88 15.17 -15.32
CA LEU A 25 21.84 15.75 -14.48
C LEU A 25 22.27 17.07 -13.82
N GLN A 26 23.59 17.26 -13.60
CA GLN A 26 24.11 18.43 -12.91
C GLN A 26 23.85 19.72 -13.72
N SER A 27 24.01 19.65 -15.04
CA SER A 27 23.70 20.73 -15.97
C SER A 27 22.22 21.10 -15.94
N ALA A 28 21.32 20.11 -15.90
CA ALA A 28 19.89 20.37 -15.80
C ALA A 28 19.52 21.04 -14.47
N ILE A 29 20.04 20.52 -13.36
CA ILE A 29 19.86 21.09 -12.02
C ILE A 29 20.33 22.56 -11.98
N ALA A 30 21.49 22.87 -12.57
CA ALA A 30 22.07 24.21 -12.55
C ALA A 30 21.27 25.24 -13.39
N ASN A 31 20.45 24.78 -14.35
CA ASN A 31 19.68 25.64 -15.25
C ASN A 31 18.18 25.66 -14.93
N ALA A 32 17.71 24.81 -14.01
CA ALA A 32 16.30 24.77 -13.61
C ALA A 32 15.91 25.94 -12.72
N ASN A 33 14.72 26.48 -12.97
CA ASN A 33 14.11 27.56 -12.21
C ASN A 33 12.90 27.04 -11.41
N SER A 34 12.59 27.73 -10.32
CA SER A 34 11.40 27.44 -9.49
C SER A 34 10.12 27.37 -10.35
N GLY A 35 9.33 26.31 -10.18
CA GLY A 35 8.13 26.00 -10.97
C GLY A 35 8.38 25.15 -12.22
N GLU A 36 9.63 24.80 -12.52
CA GLU A 36 9.97 23.88 -13.61
C GLU A 36 10.05 22.42 -13.15
N ALA A 37 9.98 21.51 -14.11
CA ALA A 37 10.16 20.08 -13.90
C ALA A 37 11.38 19.58 -14.68
N ILE A 38 12.12 18.63 -14.11
CA ILE A 38 13.21 17.92 -14.78
C ILE A 38 12.77 16.48 -15.00
N TRP A 39 12.81 16.00 -16.24
CA TRP A 39 12.52 14.62 -16.62
C TRP A 39 13.82 13.90 -16.95
N VAL A 40 14.08 12.80 -16.25
CA VAL A 40 15.35 12.09 -16.30
C VAL A 40 15.13 10.67 -16.84
N ALA A 41 15.78 10.36 -17.95
CA ALA A 41 15.75 9.03 -18.54
C ALA A 41 16.41 7.97 -17.64
N ALA A 42 16.17 6.70 -17.93
CA ALA A 42 16.77 5.56 -17.27
C ALA A 42 18.30 5.63 -17.41
N GLY A 43 18.99 5.27 -16.32
CA GLY A 43 20.45 5.29 -16.28
C GLY A 43 21.00 5.62 -14.91
N THR A 44 22.33 5.51 -14.79
CA THR A 44 23.07 5.82 -13.58
C THR A 44 23.78 7.16 -13.72
N TYR A 45 23.39 8.11 -12.89
CA TYR A 45 23.90 9.47 -12.84
C TYR A 45 24.81 9.62 -11.61
N LYS A 46 26.03 10.11 -11.84
CA LYS A 46 27.03 10.37 -10.80
C LYS A 46 27.14 11.89 -10.54
N PRO A 47 27.34 12.35 -9.29
CA PRO A 47 27.48 13.79 -9.01
C PRO A 47 28.64 14.45 -9.77
N THR A 48 29.69 13.68 -10.08
CA THR A 48 30.83 14.14 -10.88
C THR A 48 31.45 12.99 -11.66
N ASN A 49 32.06 13.33 -12.81
CA ASN A 49 32.94 12.41 -13.55
C ASN A 49 34.37 12.37 -12.97
N GLY A 50 34.66 13.21 -11.97
CA GLY A 50 35.93 13.25 -11.26
C GLY A 50 35.96 12.32 -10.04
N THR A 51 36.84 12.66 -9.09
CA THR A 51 37.01 11.96 -7.81
C THR A 51 36.78 12.90 -6.61
N ASP A 52 36.14 14.04 -6.84
CA ASP A 52 35.85 15.00 -5.76
C ASP A 52 34.60 14.55 -5.00
N ARG A 53 34.83 14.01 -3.80
CA ARG A 53 33.80 13.44 -2.93
C ARG A 53 32.82 14.47 -2.35
N ASN A 54 33.16 15.77 -2.44
CA ASN A 54 32.31 16.84 -1.93
C ASN A 54 31.19 17.23 -2.91
N VAL A 55 31.22 16.70 -4.13
CA VAL A 55 30.19 16.98 -5.13
C VAL A 55 28.98 16.08 -4.90
N SER A 56 27.81 16.70 -4.84
CA SER A 56 26.49 16.09 -4.63
C SER A 56 25.50 16.66 -5.64
N PHE A 57 24.39 15.96 -5.87
CA PHE A 57 23.23 16.53 -6.55
C PHE A 57 22.50 17.48 -5.58
N GLU A 58 22.77 18.78 -5.70
CA GLU A 58 22.09 19.82 -4.92
C GLU A 58 20.73 20.16 -5.57
N LEU A 59 19.63 19.86 -4.89
CA LEU A 59 18.29 20.05 -5.45
C LEU A 59 17.93 21.55 -5.58
N PRO A 60 17.43 22.00 -6.74
CA PRO A 60 17.02 23.39 -6.92
C PRO A 60 15.68 23.67 -6.23
N ASN A 61 15.54 24.88 -5.69
CA ASN A 61 14.31 25.30 -5.00
C ASN A 61 13.11 25.44 -5.96
N GLY A 62 11.99 24.87 -5.57
CA GLY A 62 10.70 24.89 -6.26
C GLY A 62 10.65 24.00 -7.49
N VAL A 63 11.59 23.05 -7.62
CA VAL A 63 11.68 22.16 -8.78
C VAL A 63 11.23 20.76 -8.41
N THR A 64 10.50 20.13 -9.32
CA THR A 64 10.20 18.69 -9.23
C THR A 64 11.06 17.93 -10.22
N ILE A 65 11.74 16.89 -9.75
CA ILE A 65 12.61 16.04 -10.56
C ILE A 65 11.97 14.66 -10.63
N TYR A 66 11.73 14.17 -11.85
CA TYR A 66 11.08 12.90 -12.15
C TYR A 66 12.04 11.94 -12.85
N GLY A 67 12.23 10.74 -12.30
CA GLY A 67 12.93 9.61 -12.92
C GLY A 67 11.95 8.58 -13.47
N GLY A 68 12.40 7.52 -14.14
CA GLY A 68 11.49 6.49 -14.66
C GLY A 68 11.11 6.63 -16.14
N PHE A 69 11.84 7.44 -16.92
CA PHE A 69 11.58 7.62 -18.35
C PHE A 69 12.51 6.75 -19.22
N ALA A 70 12.03 6.20 -20.33
CA ALA A 70 12.84 5.63 -21.40
C ALA A 70 13.56 6.70 -22.22
N GLY A 71 13.08 7.95 -22.18
CA GLY A 71 13.67 9.10 -22.88
C GLY A 71 13.03 9.36 -24.25
N ASN A 72 11.75 9.01 -24.41
CA ASN A 72 10.97 9.24 -25.62
C ASN A 72 9.50 9.59 -25.33
N GLU A 73 9.14 9.75 -24.05
CA GLU A 73 7.78 9.99 -23.61
C GLU A 73 7.33 11.44 -23.79
N ASN A 74 6.05 11.62 -24.11
CA ASN A 74 5.43 12.94 -24.27
C ASN A 74 4.55 13.35 -23.07
N SER A 75 4.44 12.50 -22.04
CA SER A 75 3.62 12.78 -20.84
C SER A 75 4.23 12.17 -19.59
N LEU A 76 3.92 12.75 -18.42
CA LEU A 76 4.42 12.28 -17.13
C LEU A 76 3.86 10.89 -16.75
N ASN A 77 2.64 10.57 -17.19
CA ASN A 77 1.99 9.30 -16.87
C ASN A 77 2.48 8.14 -17.73
N ALA A 78 3.26 8.41 -18.79
CA ALA A 78 3.89 7.38 -19.61
C ALA A 78 5.18 6.80 -18.98
N ARG A 79 5.61 7.32 -17.83
CA ARG A 79 6.75 6.79 -17.07
C ARG A 79 6.50 5.35 -16.64
N ASP A 80 7.57 4.56 -16.66
CA ASP A 80 7.61 3.22 -16.09
C ASP A 80 8.80 3.13 -15.13
N ILE A 81 8.57 3.55 -13.88
CA ILE A 81 9.63 3.64 -12.85
C ILE A 81 10.29 2.27 -12.61
N LYS A 82 9.54 1.18 -12.77
CA LYS A 82 10.03 -0.17 -12.51
C LYS A 82 11.00 -0.63 -13.60
N ASN A 83 10.67 -0.38 -14.87
CA ASN A 83 11.49 -0.86 -15.99
C ASN A 83 12.54 0.17 -16.45
N ASN A 84 12.34 1.45 -16.17
CA ASN A 84 13.22 2.54 -16.57
C ASN A 84 13.95 3.16 -15.37
N GLU A 85 14.65 2.33 -14.59
CA GLU A 85 15.28 2.78 -13.34
C GLU A 85 16.24 3.97 -13.55
N THR A 86 16.01 5.04 -12.79
CA THR A 86 16.89 6.21 -12.75
C THR A 86 17.64 6.23 -11.42
N ILE A 87 18.96 6.05 -11.47
CA ILE A 87 19.81 5.86 -10.30
C ILE A 87 20.70 7.09 -10.10
N LEU A 88 20.66 7.69 -8.92
CA LEU A 88 21.67 8.65 -8.43
C LEU A 88 22.67 7.87 -7.57
N SER A 89 23.90 7.70 -8.08
CA SER A 89 24.93 6.89 -7.40
C SER A 89 26.10 7.76 -6.94
N GLY A 90 26.48 7.57 -5.68
CA GLY A 90 27.70 8.13 -5.10
C GLY A 90 29.00 7.45 -5.56
N SER A 91 28.94 6.38 -6.35
CA SER A 91 30.12 5.62 -6.80
C SER A 91 30.94 6.37 -7.87
N ILE A 92 31.69 7.38 -7.43
CA ILE A 92 32.66 8.12 -8.24
C ILE A 92 34.05 7.47 -8.16
N GLY A 93 34.97 7.79 -9.07
CA GLY A 93 36.31 7.20 -9.04
C GLY A 93 36.32 5.70 -9.38
N ASN A 94 36.79 4.85 -8.46
CA ASN A 94 36.89 3.41 -8.69
C ASN A 94 35.67 2.69 -8.09
N GLU A 95 34.85 2.10 -8.94
CA GLU A 95 33.58 1.46 -8.59
C GLU A 95 33.68 0.32 -7.54
N ASN A 96 34.88 -0.24 -7.32
CA ASN A 96 35.12 -1.26 -6.31
C ASN A 96 35.68 -0.71 -4.99
N ASN A 97 35.68 0.61 -4.79
CA ASN A 97 36.32 1.26 -3.67
C ASN A 97 35.41 2.33 -3.05
N LYS A 98 34.54 1.95 -2.11
CA LYS A 98 33.67 2.91 -1.43
C LYS A 98 34.39 4.13 -0.80
N GLN A 99 35.69 4.03 -0.50
CA GLN A 99 36.46 5.14 0.08
C GLN A 99 36.61 6.35 -0.86
N ASP A 100 36.35 6.20 -2.16
CA ASP A 100 36.33 7.33 -3.10
C ASP A 100 34.92 7.76 -3.51
N ASN A 101 33.86 7.11 -3.02
CA ASN A 101 32.48 7.52 -3.26
C ASN A 101 32.16 8.91 -2.69
N SER A 102 31.22 9.65 -3.29
CA SER A 102 30.69 10.90 -2.74
C SER A 102 30.26 10.73 -1.29
N TYR A 103 30.52 11.75 -0.46
CA TYR A 103 30.11 11.71 0.96
C TYR A 103 28.59 11.66 1.11
N THR A 104 27.90 12.48 0.33
CA THR A 104 26.44 12.55 0.25
C THR A 104 26.05 12.54 -1.22
N VAL A 105 25.06 11.73 -1.60
CA VAL A 105 24.60 11.66 -3.00
C VAL A 105 23.72 12.86 -3.35
N VAL A 106 22.73 13.16 -2.53
CA VAL A 106 21.74 14.22 -2.75
C VAL A 106 21.70 15.18 -1.57
N LYS A 107 21.71 16.48 -1.87
CA LYS A 107 21.60 17.54 -0.86
C LYS A 107 20.44 18.47 -1.18
N PHE A 108 19.78 18.95 -0.14
CA PHE A 108 18.86 20.08 -0.24
C PHE A 108 19.08 21.04 0.91
N THR A 109 19.89 22.08 0.69
CA THR A 109 20.34 23.00 1.74
C THR A 109 19.51 24.29 1.83
N ASN A 110 18.45 24.44 1.04
CA ASN A 110 17.59 25.62 1.10
C ASN A 110 16.52 25.46 2.19
N GLU A 111 16.82 25.96 3.39
CA GLU A 111 15.97 25.83 4.59
C GLU A 111 14.52 26.32 4.41
N ASN A 112 14.29 27.29 3.53
CA ASN A 112 12.95 27.83 3.25
C ASN A 112 12.40 27.39 1.88
N GLY A 113 13.12 26.50 1.21
CA GLY A 113 12.79 26.01 -0.11
C GLY A 113 11.92 24.76 -0.09
N THR A 114 11.34 24.46 -1.24
CA THR A 114 10.64 23.20 -1.49
C THR A 114 11.32 22.44 -2.63
N ALA A 115 11.35 21.11 -2.58
CA ALA A 115 11.77 20.29 -3.71
C ALA A 115 11.05 18.95 -3.67
N ILE A 116 10.82 18.36 -4.84
CA ILE A 116 10.22 17.02 -4.96
C ILE A 116 11.15 16.15 -5.80
N LEU A 117 11.46 14.96 -5.29
CA LEU A 117 12.15 13.92 -6.02
C LEU A 117 11.23 12.71 -6.17
N ASP A 118 10.99 12.28 -7.41
CA ASP A 118 9.98 11.27 -7.73
C ASP A 118 10.49 10.19 -8.69
N GLY A 119 10.55 8.93 -8.25
CA GLY A 119 10.93 7.80 -9.11
C GLY A 119 12.44 7.59 -9.28
N PHE A 120 13.22 7.72 -8.19
CA PHE A 120 14.68 7.57 -8.20
C PHE A 120 15.16 6.49 -7.23
N THR A 121 16.25 5.82 -7.60
CA THR A 121 17.10 5.07 -6.67
C THR A 121 18.29 5.95 -6.25
N ILE A 122 18.60 6.03 -4.96
CA ILE A 122 19.73 6.76 -4.38
C ILE A 122 20.62 5.78 -3.63
N GLN A 123 21.87 5.64 -4.06
CA GLN A 123 22.79 4.63 -3.52
C GLN A 123 24.26 5.03 -3.55
N ASP A 124 25.09 4.21 -2.91
CA ASP A 124 26.55 4.29 -2.89
C ASP A 124 27.13 5.54 -2.21
N GLY A 125 26.35 6.27 -1.43
CA GLY A 125 26.86 7.33 -0.58
C GLY A 125 27.75 6.78 0.53
N PHE A 126 28.92 7.38 0.77
CA PHE A 126 29.83 6.96 1.84
C PHE A 126 30.42 8.13 2.60
N SER A 127 29.72 8.57 3.63
CA SER A 127 30.17 9.65 4.51
C SER A 127 31.08 9.09 5.62
N ASN A 128 32.40 9.24 5.44
CA ASN A 128 33.39 8.71 6.38
C ASN A 128 34.48 9.72 6.73
N GLN A 129 34.19 11.01 6.57
CA GLN A 129 35.20 12.02 6.81
C GLN A 129 35.56 12.05 8.30
N ASP A 130 36.82 11.72 8.54
CA ASP A 130 37.39 11.44 9.85
C ASP A 130 37.27 12.67 10.79
N ALA A 131 36.63 12.48 11.94
CA ALA A 131 36.87 13.32 13.13
C ALA A 131 38.33 13.24 13.62
N VAL A 132 39.18 12.42 13.00
CA VAL A 132 40.53 12.05 13.46
C VAL A 132 41.56 13.16 13.27
N ASN A 133 41.23 14.27 12.57
CA ASN A 133 42.08 15.47 12.57
C ASN A 133 41.62 16.56 13.56
N ASN A 134 40.55 16.36 14.31
CA ASN A 134 40.13 17.30 15.34
C ASN A 134 39.48 16.58 16.52
N ILE A 135 40.31 15.89 17.30
CA ILE A 135 39.96 15.20 18.57
C ILE A 135 39.41 16.18 19.66
N ASN A 136 39.24 17.45 19.31
CA ASN A 136 38.71 18.51 20.14
C ASN A 136 37.47 19.18 19.51
N ASP A 137 36.99 18.70 18.37
CA ASP A 137 35.77 19.24 17.78
C ASP A 137 34.57 18.54 18.36
N ASN A 138 33.89 19.24 19.26
CA ASN A 138 32.56 18.86 19.72
C ASN A 138 31.51 19.11 18.61
N ASN A 139 31.95 19.44 17.39
CA ASN A 139 31.13 19.72 16.23
C ASN A 139 30.92 18.44 15.40
N LYS A 140 30.05 17.55 15.91
CA LYS A 140 29.45 16.47 15.11
C LYS A 140 28.59 17.00 13.93
N ASP A 141 28.49 18.31 13.75
CA ASP A 141 27.72 19.00 12.71
C ASP A 141 28.52 19.34 11.44
N ASP A 142 29.70 18.75 11.20
CA ASP A 142 30.32 18.85 9.87
C ASP A 142 29.43 18.08 8.87
N ILE A 143 28.74 18.82 7.99
CA ILE A 143 27.76 18.34 7.01
C ILE A 143 28.29 17.21 6.10
N ASN A 144 29.61 16.98 6.07
CA ASN A 144 30.23 15.91 5.29
C ASN A 144 30.34 14.58 6.05
N ASN A 145 29.91 14.51 7.31
CA ASN A 145 29.93 13.31 8.17
C ASN A 145 28.57 12.61 8.31
N ASN A 146 27.55 13.15 7.66
CA ASN A 146 26.18 12.70 7.84
C ASN A 146 25.41 12.55 6.51
N GLY A 147 24.33 11.78 6.50
CA GLY A 147 23.43 11.68 5.35
C GLY A 147 24.11 11.05 4.15
N GLY A 148 24.50 9.77 4.23
CA GLY A 148 25.23 9.09 3.16
C GLY A 148 24.47 9.18 1.83
N GLY A 149 23.17 8.87 1.84
CA GLY A 149 22.31 9.04 0.68
C GLY A 149 21.85 10.48 0.51
N ILE A 150 21.11 11.00 1.49
CA ILE A 150 20.43 12.30 1.43
C ILE A 150 20.74 13.13 2.67
N HIS A 151 21.07 14.41 2.47
CA HIS A 151 21.05 15.43 3.53
C HIS A 151 20.03 16.53 3.20
N ASN A 152 18.97 16.63 4.01
CA ASN A 152 17.90 17.61 3.85
C ASN A 152 17.95 18.68 4.96
N GLN A 153 17.87 19.95 4.57
CA GLN A 153 17.66 21.09 5.47
C GLN A 153 16.41 21.90 5.12
N GLY A 154 15.79 21.67 3.95
CA GLY A 154 14.58 22.37 3.49
C GLY A 154 13.31 21.54 3.64
N ASN A 155 12.28 21.86 2.86
CA ASN A 155 11.06 21.06 2.71
C ASN A 155 11.17 20.12 1.50
N LEU A 156 11.51 18.86 1.75
CA LEU A 156 11.74 17.85 0.72
C LEU A 156 10.63 16.80 0.73
N THR A 157 10.07 16.52 -0.44
CA THR A 157 9.21 15.35 -0.66
C THR A 157 9.92 14.30 -1.49
N LEU A 158 9.97 13.07 -0.98
CA LEU A 158 10.44 11.88 -1.68
C LEU A 158 9.23 11.02 -2.03
N ARG A 159 9.02 10.74 -3.31
CA ARG A 159 7.90 9.91 -3.77
C ARG A 159 8.38 8.80 -4.70
N ASN A 160 7.96 7.54 -4.50
CA ASN A 160 8.45 6.44 -5.34
C ASN A 160 10.00 6.37 -5.36
N VAL A 161 10.65 6.71 -4.24
CA VAL A 161 12.11 6.78 -4.13
C VAL A 161 12.62 5.56 -3.37
N VAL A 162 13.76 5.03 -3.81
CA VAL A 162 14.50 3.98 -3.10
C VAL A 162 15.82 4.56 -2.59
N VAL A 163 16.02 4.64 -1.29
CA VAL A 163 17.31 5.03 -0.67
C VAL A 163 17.97 3.77 -0.13
N LYS A 164 19.04 3.30 -0.76
CA LYS A 164 19.67 2.02 -0.41
C LYS A 164 21.18 2.01 -0.43
N GLU A 165 21.77 1.13 0.37
CA GLU A 165 23.22 0.86 0.35
C GLU A 165 24.09 2.10 0.58
N ASN A 166 23.58 3.06 1.35
CA ASN A 166 24.34 4.24 1.76
C ASN A 166 24.90 4.04 3.17
N GLN A 167 26.07 4.61 3.43
CA GLN A 167 26.71 4.52 4.73
C GLN A 167 27.23 5.87 5.22
N ALA A 168 27.07 6.15 6.51
CA ALA A 168 27.65 7.28 7.22
C ALA A 168 28.42 6.83 8.46
N ASN A 169 29.41 7.61 8.91
CA ASN A 169 30.13 7.33 10.16
C ASN A 169 29.48 8.02 11.36
N ALA A 170 28.90 9.21 11.20
CA ALA A 170 28.14 9.84 12.28
C ALA A 170 26.65 9.50 12.12
N ASP A 171 25.90 10.22 11.31
CA ASP A 171 24.44 10.13 11.38
C ASP A 171 23.73 9.92 10.05
N GLY A 172 22.61 9.19 10.09
CA GLY A 172 21.68 9.11 8.96
C GLY A 172 22.32 8.39 7.77
N GLY A 173 22.59 7.10 7.89
CA GLY A 173 23.25 6.31 6.86
C GLY A 173 22.57 6.49 5.49
N GLY A 174 21.24 6.36 5.47
CA GLY A 174 20.42 6.68 4.30
C GLY A 174 20.12 8.18 4.23
N ILE A 175 19.44 8.72 5.24
CA ILE A 175 18.92 10.08 5.24
C ILE A 175 19.23 10.79 6.55
N ARG A 176 19.75 12.01 6.47
CA ARG A 176 19.70 12.98 7.56
C ARG A 176 18.74 14.11 7.22
N ASN A 177 17.76 14.33 8.07
CA ASN A 177 16.79 15.40 7.96
C ASN A 177 16.95 16.42 9.08
N ASP A 178 17.29 17.66 8.75
CA ASP A 178 17.26 18.82 9.64
C ASP A 178 16.08 19.77 9.35
N GLY A 179 15.36 19.55 8.23
CA GLY A 179 14.23 20.36 7.78
C GLY A 179 12.88 19.64 7.90
N ILE A 180 12.03 19.79 6.89
CA ILE A 180 10.77 19.05 6.76
C ILE A 180 10.95 17.98 5.69
N LEU A 181 10.66 16.73 6.02
CA LEU A 181 10.76 15.62 5.09
C LEU A 181 9.45 14.84 5.01
N THR A 182 8.92 14.70 3.81
CA THR A 182 7.81 13.79 3.50
C THR A 182 8.34 12.62 2.65
N ILE A 183 8.06 11.39 3.08
CA ILE A 183 8.41 10.16 2.38
C ILE A 183 7.11 9.43 2.03
N GLU A 184 6.83 9.25 0.75
CA GLU A 184 5.60 8.65 0.21
C GLU A 184 5.93 7.51 -0.74
N ASN A 185 5.26 6.36 -0.61
CA ASN A 185 5.41 5.23 -1.55
C ASN A 185 6.88 4.84 -1.80
N SER A 186 7.71 4.91 -0.75
CA SER A 186 9.16 4.87 -0.88
C SER A 186 9.78 3.80 -0.01
N VAL A 187 11.03 3.44 -0.31
CA VAL A 187 11.79 2.42 0.40
C VAL A 187 13.10 3.00 0.90
N VAL A 188 13.39 2.88 2.19
CA VAL A 188 14.72 3.16 2.77
C VAL A 188 15.27 1.87 3.32
N SER A 189 16.30 1.30 2.68
CA SER A 189 16.78 -0.02 3.06
C SER A 189 18.28 -0.26 2.96
N ASN A 190 18.81 -1.20 3.73
CA ASN A 190 20.22 -1.59 3.67
C ASN A 190 21.19 -0.40 3.86
N ASN A 191 20.77 0.63 4.59
CA ASN A 191 21.63 1.75 4.93
C ASN A 191 22.27 1.53 6.30
N LYS A 192 23.48 2.06 6.47
CA LYS A 192 24.31 1.78 7.64
C LYS A 192 24.88 3.05 8.26
N THR A 193 24.93 3.09 9.59
CA THR A 193 25.69 4.12 10.31
C THR A 193 26.58 3.54 11.41
N GLU A 194 27.67 4.22 11.76
CA GLU A 194 28.49 3.89 12.94
C GLU A 194 27.98 4.54 14.24
N ASP A 195 27.16 5.61 14.19
CA ASP A 195 26.47 6.21 15.36
C ASP A 195 24.94 6.02 15.27
N ASP A 196 24.14 7.07 15.00
CA ASP A 196 22.66 7.03 15.06
C ASP A 196 21.97 7.09 13.70
N GLY A 197 20.81 6.44 13.57
CA GLY A 197 19.96 6.53 12.37
C GLY A 197 20.53 5.75 11.18
N GLY A 198 20.50 4.42 11.23
CA GLY A 198 20.98 3.57 10.14
C GLY A 198 20.29 3.90 8.82
N GLY A 199 18.96 3.92 8.85
CA GLY A 199 18.11 4.38 7.76
C GLY A 199 18.02 5.90 7.78
N ILE A 200 17.41 6.45 8.84
CA ILE A 200 17.03 7.85 8.92
C ILE A 200 17.42 8.44 10.28
N ARG A 201 18.10 9.59 10.26
CA ARG A 201 18.16 10.53 11.40
C ARG A 201 17.27 11.73 11.14
N ASN A 202 16.28 11.95 12.01
CA ASN A 202 15.41 13.12 11.98
C ASN A 202 15.73 14.08 13.15
N ASN A 203 16.22 15.27 12.81
CA ASN A 203 16.38 16.43 13.69
C ASN A 203 15.31 17.52 13.43
N GLY A 204 14.52 17.39 12.36
CA GLY A 204 13.44 18.31 12.01
C GLY A 204 12.05 17.67 12.17
N THR A 205 11.18 17.83 11.18
CA THR A 205 9.87 17.15 11.12
C THR A 205 9.87 16.12 10.00
N ILE A 206 9.35 14.92 10.28
CA ILE A 206 9.23 13.86 9.28
C ILE A 206 7.82 13.28 9.22
N THR A 207 7.32 13.07 8.00
CA THR A 207 6.10 12.32 7.70
C THR A 207 6.44 11.16 6.76
N ILE A 208 6.04 9.94 7.12
CA ILE A 208 6.28 8.72 6.34
C ILE A 208 4.92 8.08 6.06
N VAL A 209 4.58 7.90 4.79
CA VAL A 209 3.28 7.38 4.33
C VAL A 209 3.50 6.28 3.29
N ASP A 210 2.77 5.17 3.42
CA ASP A 210 2.77 4.05 2.46
C ASP A 210 4.19 3.57 2.11
N SER A 211 5.10 3.56 3.09
CA SER A 211 6.54 3.38 2.84
C SER A 211 7.14 2.24 3.66
N THR A 212 8.29 1.74 3.21
CA THR A 212 9.01 0.64 3.85
C THR A 212 10.40 1.08 4.30
N ILE A 213 10.68 0.95 5.59
CA ILE A 213 12.00 1.21 6.19
C ILE A 213 12.56 -0.13 6.67
N ALA A 214 13.50 -0.73 5.94
CA ALA A 214 13.88 -2.11 6.17
C ALA A 214 15.39 -2.39 6.15
N ASP A 215 15.82 -3.34 6.97
CA ASP A 215 17.21 -3.86 6.95
C ASP A 215 18.27 -2.77 7.11
N ASN A 216 17.94 -1.68 7.81
CA ASN A 216 18.90 -0.62 8.11
C ASN A 216 19.61 -0.90 9.45
N GLU A 217 20.88 -0.50 9.54
CA GLU A 217 21.74 -0.85 10.67
C GLU A 217 22.39 0.39 11.30
N SER A 218 22.14 0.63 12.58
CA SER A 218 22.97 1.50 13.43
C SER A 218 23.89 0.62 14.26
N VAL A 219 25.20 0.66 13.97
CA VAL A 219 26.18 -0.14 14.72
C VAL A 219 26.33 0.40 16.13
N GLY A 220 26.41 1.73 16.25
CA GLY A 220 26.62 2.45 17.50
C GLY A 220 27.98 2.16 18.14
N ASP A 221 28.73 3.19 18.53
CA ASP A 221 29.92 3.03 19.38
C ASP A 221 29.63 3.35 20.85
N SER A 222 28.56 4.10 21.13
CA SER A 222 28.13 4.51 22.46
C SER A 222 26.93 3.69 22.98
N ASP A 223 26.75 3.66 24.31
CA ASP A 223 25.57 3.05 24.98
C ASP A 223 24.27 3.86 24.71
N THR A 224 24.40 5.03 24.09
CA THR A 224 23.27 5.91 23.76
C THR A 224 22.95 5.91 22.27
N SER A 225 23.68 5.18 21.43
CA SER A 225 23.45 5.18 19.97
C SER A 225 22.23 4.32 19.60
N GLY A 226 21.47 4.71 18.57
CA GLY A 226 20.24 3.99 18.20
C GLY A 226 19.51 4.43 16.93
N GLY A 227 18.33 3.84 16.71
CA GLY A 227 17.47 4.08 15.55
C GLY A 227 17.97 3.36 14.31
N GLY A 228 17.83 2.03 14.26
CA GLY A 228 18.26 1.26 13.10
C GLY A 228 17.51 1.71 11.85
N GLY A 229 16.18 1.74 11.92
CA GLY A 229 15.33 2.33 10.88
C GLY A 229 15.26 3.85 10.98
N LEU A 230 14.78 4.37 12.12
CA LEU A 230 14.61 5.80 12.38
C LEU A 230 15.08 6.17 13.78
N ILE A 231 15.87 7.24 13.90
CA ILE A 231 15.97 8.02 15.13
C ILE A 231 15.24 9.37 14.95
N ASN A 232 14.38 9.72 15.90
CA ASN A 232 13.69 11.00 15.94
C ASN A 232 14.13 11.81 17.15
N THR A 233 15.00 12.80 16.93
CA THR A 233 15.38 13.83 17.91
C THR A 233 14.81 15.20 17.58
N GLY A 234 14.09 15.31 16.46
CA GLY A 234 13.48 16.54 15.96
C GLY A 234 12.12 16.86 16.56
N GLU A 235 11.33 17.72 15.93
CA GLU A 235 10.06 18.19 16.48
C GLU A 235 8.98 17.09 16.54
N SER A 236 8.84 16.32 15.46
CA SER A 236 7.86 15.24 15.35
C SER A 236 8.18 14.23 14.25
N ALA A 237 7.68 13.00 14.46
CA ALA A 237 7.58 11.96 13.45
C ALA A 237 6.13 11.47 13.33
N THR A 238 5.58 11.51 12.12
CA THR A 238 4.27 10.91 11.80
C THR A 238 4.46 9.78 10.80
N ILE A 239 3.95 8.60 11.13
CA ILE A 239 4.14 7.38 10.35
C ILE A 239 2.76 6.75 10.13
N ILE A 240 2.36 6.64 8.88
CA ILE A 240 1.03 6.19 8.45
C ILE A 240 1.21 5.06 7.43
N ASN A 241 0.43 3.98 7.57
CA ASN A 241 0.38 2.89 6.58
C ASN A 241 1.77 2.32 6.20
N SER A 242 2.72 2.34 7.12
CA SER A 242 4.13 2.09 6.79
C SER A 242 4.70 0.88 7.54
N THR A 243 5.72 0.26 6.95
CA THR A 243 6.38 -0.92 7.52
C THR A 243 7.81 -0.60 7.94
N PHE A 244 8.16 -0.96 9.17
CA PHE A 244 9.54 -0.97 9.67
C PHE A 244 9.95 -2.42 9.96
N SER A 245 10.90 -2.98 9.22
CA SER A 245 11.26 -4.39 9.37
C SER A 245 12.73 -4.74 9.26
N GLY A 246 13.21 -5.70 10.05
CA GLY A 246 14.60 -6.18 9.95
C GLY A 246 15.67 -5.15 10.33
N ASN A 247 15.27 -3.99 10.88
CA ASN A 247 16.21 -2.96 11.24
C ASN A 247 16.93 -3.33 12.54
N THR A 248 18.22 -3.00 12.61
CA THR A 248 19.10 -3.39 13.72
C THR A 248 19.79 -2.17 14.34
N ALA A 249 19.82 -2.10 15.67
CA ALA A 249 20.54 -1.06 16.40
C ALA A 249 21.08 -1.53 17.76
N LYS A 250 21.76 -0.65 18.50
CA LYS A 250 21.92 -0.84 19.95
C LYS A 250 20.64 -0.51 20.71
N ASN A 251 20.08 0.67 20.43
CA ASN A 251 18.82 1.15 20.98
C ASN A 251 17.82 1.44 19.85
N GLY A 252 16.56 1.00 19.92
CA GLY A 252 15.56 1.36 18.90
C GLY A 252 15.83 0.72 17.55
N GLY A 253 15.74 -0.62 17.44
CA GLY A 253 16.00 -1.35 16.21
C GLY A 253 15.20 -0.78 15.03
N ALA A 254 13.88 -0.73 15.16
CA ALA A 254 13.00 -0.05 14.20
C ALA A 254 13.05 1.47 14.42
N ILE A 255 12.62 1.92 15.60
CA ILE A 255 12.48 3.35 15.90
C ILE A 255 13.07 3.63 17.29
N ARG A 256 13.92 4.66 17.35
CA ARG A 256 14.21 5.38 18.58
C ARG A 256 13.59 6.77 18.50
N ASN A 257 12.71 7.09 19.44
CA ASN A 257 12.04 8.38 19.52
C ASN A 257 12.45 9.12 20.80
N ASP A 258 12.97 10.33 20.66
CA ASP A 258 13.29 11.19 21.78
C ASP A 258 12.30 12.37 21.88
N THR A 259 11.30 12.46 21.00
CA THR A 259 10.27 13.51 21.00
C THR A 259 8.86 12.97 20.73
N ASN A 260 8.07 13.55 19.82
CA ASN A 260 6.69 13.14 19.52
C ASN A 260 6.67 12.13 18.37
N LEU A 261 5.98 11.00 18.57
CA LEU A 261 5.74 10.00 17.54
C LEU A 261 4.24 9.71 17.42
N ASN A 262 3.72 9.80 16.20
CA ASN A 262 2.40 9.30 15.84
C ASN A 262 2.56 8.13 14.88
N LEU A 263 2.13 6.94 15.29
CA LEU A 263 2.17 5.72 14.50
C LEU A 263 0.75 5.22 14.26
N VAL A 264 0.33 5.19 13.01
CA VAL A 264 -1.04 4.85 12.60
C VAL A 264 -1.00 3.80 11.49
N ASN A 265 -1.84 2.76 11.57
CA ASN A 265 -1.99 1.73 10.52
C ASN A 265 -0.67 1.06 10.09
N SER A 266 0.30 0.99 11.00
CA SER A 266 1.68 0.68 10.64
C SER A 266 2.18 -0.60 11.32
N THR A 267 3.19 -1.22 10.73
CA THR A 267 3.75 -2.49 11.21
C THR A 267 5.23 -2.36 11.53
N LEU A 268 5.60 -2.64 12.79
CA LEU A 268 7.00 -2.75 13.24
C LEU A 268 7.28 -4.22 13.48
N SER A 269 8.10 -4.86 12.63
CA SER A 269 8.31 -6.31 12.72
C SER A 269 9.73 -6.81 12.54
N GLY A 270 10.14 -7.79 13.35
CA GLY A 270 11.45 -8.45 13.17
C GLY A 270 12.64 -7.51 13.35
N ASN A 271 12.49 -6.42 14.13
CA ASN A 271 13.57 -5.47 14.37
C ASN A 271 14.33 -5.85 15.64
N THR A 272 15.65 -5.72 15.61
CA THR A 272 16.53 -6.20 16.69
C THR A 272 17.31 -5.05 17.29
N ALA A 273 17.33 -4.98 18.62
CA ALA A 273 18.25 -4.11 19.34
C ALA A 273 19.18 -4.94 20.21
N SER A 274 20.46 -4.58 20.38
CA SER A 274 21.37 -5.32 21.27
C SER A 274 21.25 -4.90 22.74
N GLU A 275 20.73 -3.70 23.02
CA GLU A 275 20.56 -3.18 24.38
C GLU A 275 19.08 -2.95 24.71
N SER A 276 18.35 -2.25 23.84
CA SER A 276 17.06 -1.67 24.22
C SER A 276 16.18 -1.27 23.01
N GLY A 277 14.87 -1.41 23.13
CA GLY A 277 13.79 -1.30 22.12
C GLY A 277 14.03 -1.87 20.74
N GLY A 278 13.91 -3.17 20.49
CA GLY A 278 13.92 -3.73 19.13
C GLY A 278 12.92 -3.08 18.20
N GLY A 279 11.67 -2.95 18.65
CA GLY A 279 10.62 -2.28 17.87
C GLY A 279 10.70 -0.77 18.04
N LEU A 280 10.39 -0.30 19.25
CA LEU A 280 10.32 1.12 19.59
C LEU A 280 11.01 1.35 20.94
N VAL A 281 11.90 2.34 21.00
CA VAL A 281 12.32 3.04 22.23
C VAL A 281 11.74 4.44 22.18
N ASN A 282 11.20 4.92 23.29
CA ASN A 282 10.86 6.31 23.51
C ASN A 282 11.40 6.82 24.86
N THR A 283 12.13 7.94 24.81
CA THR A 283 12.91 8.44 25.95
C THR A 283 12.34 9.70 26.63
N ILE A 284 11.43 10.48 26.00
CA ILE A 284 10.98 11.77 26.55
C ILE A 284 9.47 12.04 26.43
N ALA A 285 8.91 12.10 25.22
CA ALA A 285 7.55 12.63 24.99
C ALA A 285 6.52 11.53 24.76
N PRO A 286 5.20 11.81 24.73
CA PRO A 286 4.20 10.77 24.51
C PRO A 286 4.20 10.25 23.07
N ASP A 287 4.20 8.93 22.92
CA ASP A 287 3.87 8.27 21.66
C ASP A 287 2.35 8.07 21.55
N ILE A 288 1.83 8.16 20.34
CA ILE A 288 0.46 7.77 20.00
C ILE A 288 0.57 6.63 19.00
N ILE A 289 0.11 5.45 19.40
CA ILE A 289 0.13 4.23 18.60
C ILE A 289 -1.31 3.79 18.40
N ILE A 290 -1.77 3.81 17.15
CA ILE A 290 -3.16 3.59 16.81
C ILE A 290 -3.22 2.56 15.69
N ASN A 291 -4.08 1.56 15.82
CA ASN A 291 -4.40 0.64 14.73
C ASN A 291 -3.15 -0.02 14.11
N SER A 292 -2.17 -0.37 14.96
CA SER A 292 -0.84 -0.76 14.53
C SER A 292 -0.42 -2.12 15.08
N VAL A 293 0.46 -2.80 14.36
CA VAL A 293 1.03 -4.10 14.75
C VAL A 293 2.51 -3.94 15.10
N ILE A 294 2.87 -4.34 16.32
CA ILE A 294 4.28 -4.40 16.75
C ILE A 294 4.59 -5.87 17.08
N SER A 295 5.36 -6.54 16.23
CA SER A 295 5.58 -7.98 16.40
C SER A 295 6.96 -8.51 16.11
N GLY A 296 7.42 -9.48 16.91
CA GLY A 296 8.66 -10.20 16.60
C GLY A 296 9.91 -9.35 16.78
N ASN A 297 9.85 -8.28 17.57
CA ASN A 297 11.01 -7.41 17.80
C ASN A 297 11.79 -7.84 19.05
N ASP A 298 13.13 -7.74 19.01
CA ASP A 298 14.01 -8.12 20.11
C ASP A 298 14.40 -6.93 20.99
N ASN A 299 14.25 -7.06 22.31
CA ASN A 299 14.50 -6.04 23.33
C ASN A 299 13.49 -4.89 23.37
N LEU A 300 12.16 -5.05 23.37
CA LEU A 300 11.26 -3.87 23.46
C LEU A 300 11.34 -3.12 24.81
N THR A 301 12.26 -2.17 24.97
CA THR A 301 12.42 -1.37 26.20
C THR A 301 12.04 0.09 25.99
N GLY A 302 11.06 0.55 26.78
CA GLY A 302 10.94 1.94 27.22
C GLY A 302 10.08 2.80 26.34
N THR A 303 8.86 3.10 26.77
CA THR A 303 8.16 4.33 26.42
C THR A 303 8.22 5.28 27.61
N ALA A 304 8.54 6.56 27.40
CA ALA A 304 8.38 7.56 28.44
C ALA A 304 6.89 7.80 28.71
N GLN A 305 6.09 8.00 27.67
CA GLN A 305 4.63 7.97 27.76
C GLN A 305 4.08 7.38 26.46
N ALA A 306 3.04 6.56 26.50
CA ALA A 306 2.40 6.04 25.30
C ALA A 306 0.88 5.94 25.47
N VAL A 307 0.16 6.27 24.41
CA VAL A 307 -1.26 5.97 24.23
C VAL A 307 -1.37 4.94 23.14
N ILE A 308 -1.89 3.77 23.47
CA ILE A 308 -2.05 2.65 22.55
C ILE A 308 -3.53 2.32 22.42
N THR A 309 -4.05 2.43 21.21
CA THR A 309 -5.46 2.19 20.93
C THR A 309 -5.60 1.26 19.74
N ASN A 310 -6.53 0.30 19.83
CA ASN A 310 -6.85 -0.61 18.73
C ASN A 310 -5.60 -1.28 18.14
N SER A 311 -4.62 -1.70 18.95
CA SER A 311 -3.31 -2.16 18.43
C SER A 311 -2.98 -3.58 18.88
N THR A 312 -2.11 -4.27 18.15
CA THR A 312 -1.71 -5.64 18.43
C THR A 312 -0.20 -5.73 18.65
N ILE A 313 0.20 -6.16 19.85
CA ILE A 313 1.59 -6.23 20.29
C ILE A 313 1.91 -7.66 20.74
N THR A 314 2.68 -8.40 19.93
CA THR A 314 2.84 -9.85 20.12
C THR A 314 4.18 -10.39 19.64
N ASN A 315 4.62 -11.53 20.17
CA ASN A 315 5.87 -12.20 19.78
C ASN A 315 7.14 -11.34 19.96
N ASN A 316 7.07 -10.23 20.70
CA ASN A 316 8.24 -9.43 21.00
C ASN A 316 9.03 -10.10 22.13
N GLN A 317 10.34 -9.98 22.08
CA GLN A 317 11.26 -10.53 23.07
C GLN A 317 11.97 -9.40 23.79
N ALA A 318 12.43 -9.65 25.01
CA ALA A 318 13.44 -8.82 25.66
C ALA A 318 14.50 -9.71 26.31
N GLN A 319 15.72 -9.22 26.36
CA GLN A 319 16.88 -9.78 27.02
C GLN A 319 17.36 -8.73 28.00
N ASP A 320 17.45 -9.08 29.29
CA ASP A 320 18.18 -8.27 30.26
C ASP A 320 19.68 -8.40 29.96
N THR A 321 20.20 -7.54 29.09
CA THR A 321 21.63 -7.50 28.73
C THR A 321 22.48 -6.78 29.77
N SER A 322 21.84 -6.13 30.76
CA SER A 322 22.51 -5.27 31.73
C SER A 322 23.06 -6.01 32.96
N ASN A 323 22.84 -7.32 33.08
CA ASN A 323 23.22 -8.11 34.26
C ASN A 323 22.67 -7.51 35.58
N SER A 324 21.64 -6.66 35.48
CA SER A 324 21.11 -5.87 36.59
C SER A 324 19.97 -6.59 37.33
N GLY A 325 19.50 -7.72 36.79
CA GLY A 325 18.37 -8.47 37.35
C GLY A 325 17.04 -7.75 37.12
N LEU A 326 16.97 -6.88 36.10
CA LEU A 326 15.80 -6.08 35.77
C LEU A 326 14.97 -6.86 34.75
N LEU A 327 13.87 -7.47 35.21
CA LEU A 327 12.88 -8.10 34.34
C LEU A 327 12.14 -7.00 33.56
N VAL A 328 12.50 -6.80 32.31
CA VAL A 328 11.82 -5.90 31.38
C VAL A 328 10.73 -6.71 30.66
N GLY A 329 9.48 -6.24 30.69
CA GLY A 329 8.40 -6.90 29.94
C GLY A 329 8.67 -6.84 28.45
N SER A 330 8.59 -7.99 27.78
CA SER A 330 9.01 -8.09 26.38
C SER A 330 8.02 -7.47 25.39
N GLY A 331 6.77 -7.27 25.82
CA GLY A 331 5.70 -6.71 24.99
C GLY A 331 5.60 -5.19 25.07
N ILE A 332 5.69 -4.59 26.26
CA ILE A 332 5.85 -3.13 26.45
C ILE A 332 6.65 -2.92 27.74
N ALA A 333 7.74 -2.16 27.70
CA ALA A 333 8.33 -1.59 28.92
C ALA A 333 8.03 -0.09 28.97
N ASN A 334 7.39 0.38 30.04
CA ASN A 334 7.00 1.78 30.18
C ASN A 334 7.67 2.39 31.42
N PHE A 335 8.29 3.56 31.26
CA PHE A 335 9.02 4.27 32.31
C PHE A 335 8.29 5.53 32.82
N ALA A 336 7.19 5.96 32.19
CA ALA A 336 6.24 6.92 32.78
C ALA A 336 4.76 6.50 32.53
N ILE A 337 3.96 7.14 31.69
CA ILE A 337 2.50 6.86 31.63
C ILE A 337 2.16 6.01 30.41
N LEU A 338 1.57 4.83 30.61
CA LEU A 338 1.02 4.01 29.53
C LEU A 338 -0.49 3.97 29.66
N ASN A 339 -1.20 4.38 28.60
CA ASN A 339 -2.65 4.23 28.49
C ASN A 339 -2.95 3.26 27.35
N VAL A 340 -3.70 2.19 27.62
CA VAL A 340 -4.04 1.19 26.60
C VAL A 340 -5.54 0.97 26.55
N SER A 341 -6.14 0.98 25.36
CA SER A 341 -7.55 0.63 25.15
C SER A 341 -7.74 -0.21 23.90
N ASN A 342 -8.76 -1.08 23.89
CA ASN A 342 -9.15 -1.89 22.72
C ASN A 342 -7.98 -2.66 22.08
N SER A 343 -6.96 -3.06 22.85
CA SER A 343 -5.72 -3.58 22.28
C SER A 343 -5.39 -4.99 22.74
N ILE A 344 -4.61 -5.71 21.94
CA ILE A 344 -4.08 -7.04 22.27
C ILE A 344 -2.59 -6.89 22.61
N ILE A 345 -2.19 -7.37 23.79
CA ILE A 345 -0.80 -7.47 24.22
C ILE A 345 -0.59 -8.89 24.76
N ALA A 346 -0.08 -9.79 23.93
CA ALA A 346 -0.02 -11.22 24.27
C ALA A 346 1.11 -11.96 23.55
N GLY A 347 1.63 -13.02 24.16
CA GLY A 347 2.62 -13.90 23.55
C GLY A 347 4.01 -13.28 23.43
N ASN A 348 4.30 -12.24 24.21
CA ASN A 348 5.63 -11.66 24.30
C ASN A 348 6.47 -12.45 25.35
N ALA A 349 7.79 -12.55 25.15
CA ALA A 349 8.66 -13.40 25.98
C ALA A 349 8.80 -12.91 27.45
N ASN A 350 9.47 -13.69 28.31
CA ASN A 350 9.79 -13.41 29.73
C ASN A 350 8.63 -13.39 30.74
N ASN A 351 7.52 -14.09 30.48
CA ASN A 351 6.42 -14.29 31.44
C ASN A 351 5.69 -13.02 31.91
N ASP A 352 5.95 -11.84 31.36
CA ASP A 352 5.14 -10.62 31.60
C ASP A 352 4.96 -9.90 30.26
N ASP A 353 3.73 -9.81 29.76
CA ASP A 353 3.42 -9.15 28.47
C ASP A 353 3.55 -7.62 28.56
N ILE A 354 3.41 -7.06 29.77
CA ILE A 354 3.64 -5.65 30.07
C ILE A 354 4.60 -5.58 31.25
N GLY A 355 5.68 -4.81 31.10
CA GLY A 355 6.74 -4.71 32.09
C GLY A 355 6.30 -4.08 33.41
N HIS A 356 7.02 -4.45 34.48
CA HIS A 356 6.84 -3.91 35.82
C HIS A 356 6.96 -2.39 35.89
N ASN A 357 6.13 -1.80 36.73
CA ASN A 357 6.41 -0.51 37.37
C ASN A 357 7.07 -0.77 38.73
N PHE A 358 8.41 -0.77 38.83
CA PHE A 358 9.07 -0.80 40.14
C PHE A 358 10.26 0.14 40.32
N VAL A 359 10.33 0.67 41.55
CA VAL A 359 11.31 1.60 42.10
C VAL A 359 12.68 0.95 42.18
N ILE A 360 13.66 1.49 41.47
CA ILE A 360 15.07 1.14 41.71
C ILE A 360 15.52 1.82 43.00
N ASN A 361 15.80 1.05 44.05
CA ASN A 361 16.71 1.50 45.11
C ASN A 361 18.14 1.27 44.59
N GLN A 362 18.71 2.23 43.85
CA GLN A 362 20.15 2.19 43.61
C GLN A 362 20.88 2.61 44.89
N ILE A 363 21.68 1.69 45.45
CA ILE A 363 22.74 2.05 46.38
C ILE A 363 23.90 2.57 45.53
N ASN A 364 24.21 3.86 45.61
CA ASN A 364 25.44 4.40 45.03
C ASN A 364 26.65 3.75 45.75
N PRO A 365 27.52 2.97 45.07
CA PRO A 365 28.63 2.27 45.71
C PRO A 365 29.72 3.22 46.26
N LEU A 366 29.65 4.52 45.98
CA LEU A 366 30.63 5.51 46.41
C LEU A 366 30.14 6.45 47.54
N THR A 367 28.85 6.47 47.91
CA THR A 367 28.36 7.42 48.94
C THR A 367 27.37 6.89 49.97
N GLN A 368 26.74 5.72 49.76
CA GLN A 368 25.83 5.07 50.72
C GLN A 368 24.81 6.03 51.40
N THR A 369 24.33 7.04 50.68
CA THR A 369 23.23 7.91 51.10
C THR A 369 22.12 7.86 50.05
N SER A 370 20.91 7.54 50.51
CA SER A 370 19.71 7.40 49.68
C SER A 370 19.25 8.76 49.15
N ILE A 371 19.32 8.93 47.83
CA ILE A 371 18.77 10.08 47.10
C ILE A 371 17.41 9.69 46.50
N ASN A 372 16.51 10.67 46.46
CA ASN A 372 15.06 10.52 46.37
C ASN A 372 14.53 9.98 45.03
N LYS A 373 13.68 8.95 45.14
CA LYS A 373 12.43 8.67 44.40
C LYS A 373 12.53 8.63 42.85
N THR A 374 12.90 7.46 42.32
CA THR A 374 12.82 7.10 40.89
C THR A 374 11.36 6.95 40.44
N VAL A 375 11.03 7.49 39.26
CA VAL A 375 9.70 7.44 38.65
C VAL A 375 9.24 5.99 38.52
N VAL A 376 8.11 5.69 39.15
CA VAL A 376 7.32 4.47 38.89
C VAL A 376 6.42 4.88 37.75
N GLY A 377 6.55 4.26 36.58
CA GLY A 377 5.54 4.48 35.55
C GLY A 377 4.15 4.11 36.09
N THR A 378 3.10 4.56 35.42
CA THR A 378 1.74 4.17 35.73
C THR A 378 1.14 3.63 34.46
N ASN A 379 0.89 2.33 34.44
CA ASN A 379 0.08 1.71 33.42
C ASN A 379 -1.39 1.94 33.81
N THR A 380 -2.20 2.35 32.85
CA THR A 380 -3.62 2.64 33.01
C THR A 380 -4.36 1.93 31.90
N SER A 381 -5.31 1.07 32.27
CA SER A 381 -6.27 0.55 31.31
C SER A 381 -7.32 1.62 31.00
N GLY A 382 -7.43 1.98 29.74
CA GLY A 382 -8.60 2.64 29.19
C GLY A 382 -9.82 1.72 29.13
N GLY A 383 -9.62 0.39 29.16
CA GLY A 383 -10.66 -0.64 29.06
C GLY A 383 -10.54 -1.49 27.81
N ASN A 384 -11.20 -2.66 27.86
CA ASN A 384 -11.34 -3.60 26.76
C ASN A 384 -9.99 -3.98 26.15
N ASN A 385 -9.03 -4.39 26.99
CA ASN A 385 -7.75 -4.90 26.52
C ASN A 385 -7.64 -6.40 26.73
N LEU A 386 -6.99 -7.10 25.81
CA LEU A 386 -6.56 -8.47 25.99
C LEU A 386 -5.09 -8.50 26.37
N VAL A 387 -4.80 -8.86 27.61
CA VAL A 387 -3.44 -9.08 28.09
C VAL A 387 -3.24 -10.57 28.31
N GLY A 388 -2.38 -11.19 27.49
CA GLY A 388 -2.16 -12.63 27.51
C GLY A 388 -1.67 -13.11 28.88
N ASN A 389 -0.70 -12.40 29.44
CA ASN A 389 -0.21 -12.56 30.80
C ASN A 389 0.03 -11.20 31.45
N GLY A 390 -0.91 -10.80 32.31
CA GLY A 390 -0.81 -9.57 33.09
C GLY A 390 -0.37 -9.80 34.53
N GLU A 391 0.23 -10.95 34.86
CA GLU A 391 0.83 -11.15 36.18
C GLU A 391 1.82 -10.00 36.46
N ASN A 392 1.79 -9.46 37.68
CA ASN A 392 2.62 -8.32 38.09
C ASN A 392 2.45 -6.99 37.32
N THR A 393 1.47 -6.88 36.42
CA THR A 393 1.13 -5.62 35.76
C THR A 393 0.26 -4.74 36.67
N SER A 394 0.59 -3.45 36.76
CA SER A 394 -0.29 -2.46 37.40
C SER A 394 -1.34 -1.97 36.39
N GLY A 395 -2.55 -1.61 36.84
CA GLY A 395 -3.51 -0.87 36.00
C GLY A 395 -4.39 -1.72 35.06
N PHE A 396 -4.09 -3.00 34.90
CA PHE A 396 -4.93 -3.98 34.21
C PHE A 396 -5.46 -5.00 35.22
N THR A 397 -6.72 -5.37 35.13
CA THR A 397 -7.33 -6.34 36.04
C THR A 397 -8.42 -7.11 35.31
N ASP A 398 -8.35 -8.43 35.35
CA ASP A 398 -9.31 -9.29 34.66
C ASP A 398 -10.77 -8.98 35.04
N GLY A 399 -11.63 -8.84 34.03
CA GLY A 399 -13.04 -8.50 34.17
C GLY A 399 -13.33 -7.05 34.58
N ASN A 400 -12.31 -6.21 34.81
CA ASN A 400 -12.50 -4.80 35.08
C ASN A 400 -12.52 -3.99 33.78
N ASN A 401 -13.52 -3.13 33.59
CA ASN A 401 -13.65 -2.27 32.42
C ASN A 401 -13.53 -3.00 31.06
N GLY A 402 -13.98 -4.26 30.99
CA GLY A 402 -13.89 -5.09 29.77
C GLY A 402 -12.53 -5.74 29.53
N ASP A 403 -11.53 -5.52 30.38
CA ASP A 403 -10.22 -6.15 30.24
C ASP A 403 -10.29 -7.67 30.44
N LYS A 404 -9.54 -8.41 29.62
CA LYS A 404 -9.30 -9.84 29.72
C LYS A 404 -7.81 -10.04 30.02
N VAL A 405 -7.49 -10.48 31.24
CA VAL A 405 -6.10 -10.50 31.73
C VAL A 405 -5.74 -11.90 32.23
N GLY A 406 -4.83 -12.57 31.52
CA GLY A 406 -4.31 -13.87 31.94
C GLY A 406 -3.19 -13.76 32.98
N THR A 407 -2.66 -14.92 33.40
CA THR A 407 -1.56 -15.03 34.37
C THR A 407 -0.48 -15.98 33.83
N THR A 408 0.71 -16.03 34.43
CA THR A 408 1.76 -16.97 34.00
C THR A 408 1.28 -18.42 34.09
N SER A 409 0.44 -18.73 35.08
CA SER A 409 -0.12 -20.07 35.27
C SER A 409 -1.26 -20.41 34.31
N ASN A 410 -1.96 -19.41 33.81
CA ASN A 410 -3.11 -19.53 32.91
C ASN A 410 -3.13 -18.33 31.96
N PRO A 411 -2.25 -18.30 30.94
CA PRO A 411 -2.23 -17.21 29.99
C PRO A 411 -3.46 -17.28 29.07
N ILE A 412 -3.93 -16.13 28.60
CA ILE A 412 -4.98 -16.03 27.58
C ILE A 412 -4.31 -16.03 26.22
N ASP A 413 -4.65 -17.01 25.38
CA ASP A 413 -4.26 -17.00 23.97
C ASP A 413 -5.23 -16.11 23.17
N PRO A 414 -4.76 -15.05 22.51
CA PRO A 414 -5.60 -14.21 21.66
C PRO A 414 -6.06 -14.92 20.37
N LEU A 415 -5.57 -16.13 20.08
CA LEU A 415 -5.84 -16.89 18.86
C LEU A 415 -5.54 -16.06 17.60
N LEU A 416 -4.33 -15.53 17.51
CA LEU A 416 -3.86 -14.81 16.34
C LEU A 416 -3.31 -15.78 15.28
N ASP A 417 -3.45 -15.42 14.01
CA ASP A 417 -2.66 -16.02 12.93
C ASP A 417 -1.24 -15.45 12.87
N VAL A 418 -0.36 -16.07 12.10
CA VAL A 418 0.99 -15.56 11.85
C VAL A 418 0.94 -14.18 11.16
N LEU A 419 2.00 -13.38 11.31
CA LEU A 419 2.11 -12.08 10.67
C LEU A 419 2.18 -12.27 9.15
N ASN A 420 1.12 -11.92 8.45
CA ASN A 420 0.96 -12.16 7.02
C ASN A 420 0.40 -10.94 6.30
N ASP A 421 0.48 -10.99 4.97
CA ASP A 421 -0.35 -10.13 4.14
C ASP A 421 -1.79 -10.64 4.21
N ASN A 422 -2.67 -9.83 4.81
CA ASN A 422 -4.09 -10.13 4.96
C ASN A 422 -4.96 -9.16 4.13
N GLY A 423 -4.40 -8.61 3.05
CA GLY A 423 -5.11 -7.79 2.06
C GLY A 423 -5.08 -6.28 2.31
N GLY A 424 -4.13 -5.78 3.11
CA GLY A 424 -3.97 -4.35 3.40
C GLY A 424 -2.56 -3.84 3.08
N VAL A 425 -2.35 -2.54 3.30
CA VAL A 425 -1.07 -1.84 3.01
C VAL A 425 0.11 -2.30 3.87
N THR A 426 -0.16 -2.87 5.04
CA THR A 426 0.86 -3.45 5.93
C THR A 426 0.45 -4.85 6.39
N LYS A 427 1.44 -5.69 6.73
CA LYS A 427 1.17 -7.04 7.27
C LYS A 427 0.51 -6.96 8.64
N THR A 428 -0.42 -7.87 8.91
CA THR A 428 -1.21 -7.91 10.16
C THR A 428 -1.29 -9.31 10.74
N HIS A 429 -1.76 -9.41 11.99
CA HIS A 429 -2.15 -10.66 12.62
C HIS A 429 -3.67 -10.80 12.57
N ALA A 430 -4.19 -11.64 11.67
CA ALA A 430 -5.62 -11.93 11.62
C ALA A 430 -6.09 -12.63 12.91
N LEU A 431 -7.30 -12.31 13.37
CA LEU A 431 -7.96 -13.06 14.44
C LEU A 431 -8.45 -14.41 13.90
N LYS A 432 -8.28 -15.49 14.68
CA LYS A 432 -8.84 -16.80 14.36
C LYS A 432 -10.22 -16.98 14.99
N ALA A 433 -11.00 -17.88 14.41
CA ALA A 433 -12.32 -18.25 14.92
C ALA A 433 -12.26 -18.63 16.41
N GLY A 434 -13.17 -18.07 17.20
CA GLY A 434 -13.24 -18.28 18.65
C GLY A 434 -12.24 -17.44 19.45
N SER A 435 -11.53 -16.49 18.82
CA SER A 435 -10.66 -15.58 19.54
C SER A 435 -11.41 -14.83 20.64
N PRO A 436 -10.85 -14.74 21.86
CA PRO A 436 -11.40 -13.92 22.93
C PRO A 436 -11.39 -12.41 22.63
N ALA A 437 -10.79 -11.94 21.53
CA ALA A 437 -10.79 -10.53 21.14
C ALA A 437 -11.95 -10.12 20.23
N ILE A 438 -12.70 -11.09 19.70
CA ILE A 438 -13.84 -10.84 18.79
C ILE A 438 -15.02 -10.23 19.56
N ASP A 439 -15.61 -9.18 19.00
CA ASP A 439 -16.79 -8.43 19.45
C ASP A 439 -16.71 -7.99 20.92
N THR A 440 -15.51 -7.64 21.40
CA THR A 440 -15.25 -7.41 22.83
C THR A 440 -14.57 -6.08 23.14
N GLY A 441 -14.26 -5.28 22.13
CA GLY A 441 -13.82 -3.90 22.26
C GLY A 441 -14.96 -2.94 22.63
N ASN A 442 -14.63 -1.65 22.64
CA ASN A 442 -15.57 -0.57 22.92
C ASN A 442 -15.54 0.49 21.81
N ASN A 443 -16.64 0.61 21.07
CA ASN A 443 -16.77 1.55 19.94
C ASN A 443 -16.55 3.01 20.36
N SER A 444 -16.86 3.38 21.61
CA SER A 444 -16.65 4.76 22.08
C SER A 444 -15.20 5.10 22.37
N GLN A 445 -14.28 4.14 22.26
CA GLN A 445 -12.85 4.29 22.51
C GLN A 445 -12.02 4.15 21.24
N ILE A 446 -12.67 4.01 20.08
CA ILE A 446 -12.00 4.12 18.78
C ILE A 446 -11.37 5.51 18.70
N ALA A 447 -10.12 5.56 18.26
CA ALA A 447 -9.39 6.82 18.12
C ALA A 447 -10.04 7.73 17.06
N GLU A 448 -9.81 9.03 17.19
CA GLU A 448 -10.18 10.01 16.17
C GLU A 448 -9.31 9.81 14.91
N ASP A 449 -9.91 10.00 13.72
CA ASP A 449 -9.21 9.95 12.44
C ASP A 449 -8.39 11.23 12.16
N LYS A 450 -7.40 11.50 13.01
CA LYS A 450 -6.56 12.69 12.87
C LYS A 450 -5.74 12.72 11.58
N ALA A 451 -5.60 11.58 10.91
CA ALA A 451 -4.84 11.42 9.69
C ALA A 451 -5.70 11.58 8.43
N ASP A 452 -7.03 11.72 8.55
CA ASP A 452 -7.96 11.83 7.41
C ASP A 452 -7.81 10.64 6.46
N LEU A 453 -7.90 9.42 6.99
CA LEU A 453 -7.53 8.19 6.28
C LEU A 453 -8.46 7.87 5.10
N ASP A 454 -9.71 8.32 5.12
CA ASP A 454 -10.65 8.19 4.00
C ASP A 454 -10.72 9.44 3.12
N ASN A 455 -9.96 10.49 3.46
CA ASN A 455 -9.86 11.76 2.74
C ASN A 455 -11.20 12.50 2.58
N ASP A 456 -12.11 12.36 3.55
CA ASP A 456 -13.38 13.10 3.56
C ASP A 456 -13.26 14.51 4.20
N GLY A 457 -12.12 14.79 4.85
CA GLY A 457 -11.79 16.05 5.51
C GLY A 457 -12.23 16.15 6.98
N ASN A 458 -12.85 15.12 7.56
CA ASN A 458 -13.39 15.09 8.92
C ASN A 458 -12.44 14.40 9.92
N THR A 459 -11.39 15.10 10.32
CA THR A 459 -10.37 14.56 11.25
C THR A 459 -10.82 14.32 12.71
N THR A 460 -12.12 14.47 13.01
CA THR A 460 -12.67 14.38 14.37
C THR A 460 -13.60 13.19 14.57
N GLU A 461 -13.89 12.43 13.52
CA GLU A 461 -14.69 11.22 13.63
C GLU A 461 -13.87 10.01 14.08
N ALA A 462 -14.55 8.92 14.42
CA ALA A 462 -13.88 7.67 14.72
C ALA A 462 -13.26 7.10 13.45
N LEU A 463 -12.10 6.46 13.57
CA LEU A 463 -11.43 5.80 12.45
C LEU A 463 -12.40 5.00 11.56
N PRO A 464 -12.42 5.24 10.23
CA PRO A 464 -13.34 4.56 9.32
C PRO A 464 -12.94 3.09 9.12
N PHE A 465 -11.64 2.83 9.07
CA PHE A 465 -11.10 1.52 8.73
C PHE A 465 -10.18 0.96 9.83
N GLU A 466 -10.06 -0.37 9.90
CA GLU A 466 -8.99 -1.03 10.65
C GLU A 466 -7.65 -0.96 9.88
N GLN A 467 -6.57 -1.49 10.46
CA GLN A 467 -5.19 -1.29 9.99
C GLN A 467 -5.00 -1.52 8.48
N ARG A 468 -5.74 -2.46 7.89
CA ARG A 468 -5.64 -2.79 6.47
C ARG A 468 -6.10 -1.66 5.53
N GLY A 469 -6.84 -0.67 6.05
CA GLY A 469 -7.29 0.50 5.30
C GLY A 469 -8.63 0.28 4.59
N ALA A 470 -8.89 1.08 3.54
CA ALA A 470 -10.16 1.08 2.82
C ALA A 470 -10.60 -0.33 2.38
N GLY A 471 -11.90 -0.64 2.55
CA GLY A 471 -12.46 -1.99 2.33
C GLY A 471 -12.39 -2.90 3.57
N PHE A 472 -11.83 -2.40 4.67
CA PHE A 472 -11.79 -3.06 5.95
C PHE A 472 -12.32 -2.14 7.05
N GLU A 473 -13.64 -2.15 7.24
CA GLU A 473 -14.32 -1.33 8.25
C GLU A 473 -13.76 -1.55 9.66
N ARG A 474 -13.66 -0.47 10.45
CA ARG A 474 -13.19 -0.55 11.85
C ARG A 474 -14.18 -1.25 12.78
N ILE A 475 -15.43 -1.44 12.36
CA ILE A 475 -16.46 -2.15 13.13
C ILE A 475 -17.15 -3.17 12.23
N VAL A 476 -16.96 -4.46 12.51
CA VAL A 476 -17.72 -5.56 11.91
C VAL A 476 -18.58 -6.19 13.01
N GLY A 477 -19.82 -6.61 12.73
CA GLY A 477 -20.63 -7.32 13.75
C GLY A 477 -21.26 -6.47 14.87
N ASN A 478 -21.18 -5.13 14.77
CA ASN A 478 -21.66 -4.08 15.69
C ASN A 478 -20.71 -3.68 16.83
N VAL A 479 -19.73 -4.50 17.19
CA VAL A 479 -18.77 -4.20 18.27
C VAL A 479 -17.36 -4.33 17.71
N VAL A 480 -16.54 -3.31 17.90
CA VAL A 480 -15.14 -3.34 17.51
C VAL A 480 -14.40 -4.48 18.21
N ASP A 481 -13.52 -5.16 17.49
CA ASP A 481 -12.64 -6.16 18.06
C ASP A 481 -11.48 -5.51 18.81
N MET A 482 -10.96 -6.22 19.82
CA MET A 482 -9.70 -5.80 20.43
C MET A 482 -8.55 -6.06 19.44
N GLY A 483 -7.67 -5.09 19.26
CA GLY A 483 -6.50 -5.19 18.39
C GLY A 483 -6.61 -4.41 17.08
N ALA A 484 -5.60 -4.60 16.22
CA ALA A 484 -5.41 -3.80 15.01
C ALA A 484 -6.32 -4.17 13.84
N VAL A 485 -6.97 -5.34 13.89
CA VAL A 485 -7.83 -5.82 12.81
C VAL A 485 -9.13 -6.38 13.36
N GLU A 486 -10.19 -6.28 12.58
CA GLU A 486 -11.44 -6.99 12.83
C GLU A 486 -11.34 -8.44 12.33
N TYR A 487 -12.01 -9.33 13.04
CA TYR A 487 -12.23 -10.71 12.67
C TYR A 487 -13.18 -10.75 11.49
N LYS A 488 -12.61 -11.12 10.35
CA LYS A 488 -13.40 -11.62 9.25
C LYS A 488 -13.54 -13.11 9.48
N ALA A 489 -14.78 -13.57 9.71
CA ALA A 489 -15.05 -14.99 9.80
C ALA A 489 -14.37 -15.67 8.61
N ALA A 490 -13.50 -16.65 8.91
CA ALA A 490 -13.01 -17.56 7.89
C ALA A 490 -14.27 -18.10 7.26
N ILE A 491 -14.50 -17.64 6.04
CA ILE A 491 -15.60 -18.15 5.31
C ILE A 491 -15.16 -19.58 5.05
N ASP A 492 -15.95 -20.54 5.53
CA ASP A 492 -15.64 -21.97 5.48
C ASP A 492 -14.96 -22.23 4.13
N SER A 493 -13.81 -22.91 4.09
CA SER A 493 -13.04 -23.11 2.85
C SER A 493 -13.77 -24.03 1.87
N ASN A 494 -15.00 -24.41 2.21
CA ASN A 494 -16.04 -24.91 1.31
C ASN A 494 -17.13 -23.88 0.92
N THR A 495 -16.99 -22.58 1.25
CA THR A 495 -18.01 -21.52 1.08
C THR A 495 -17.56 -20.07 0.82
N ASN A 496 -16.28 -19.64 0.81
CA ASN A 496 -15.91 -18.46 -0.01
C ASN A 496 -14.51 -18.55 -0.61
N SER A 497 -14.47 -19.16 -1.77
CA SER A 497 -13.97 -18.35 -2.90
C SER A 497 -15.13 -17.39 -3.23
N ASN A 498 -14.86 -16.08 -3.35
CA ASN A 498 -15.87 -15.08 -3.78
C ASN A 498 -16.12 -15.22 -5.28
N ILE A 499 -16.50 -16.44 -5.69
CA ILE A 499 -16.72 -16.83 -7.07
C ILE A 499 -18.04 -16.22 -7.48
N ILE A 500 -17.96 -15.33 -8.44
CA ILE A 500 -19.11 -14.67 -9.02
C ILE A 500 -19.13 -14.89 -10.53
N ILE A 501 -20.29 -14.68 -11.15
CA ILE A 501 -20.41 -14.58 -12.59
C ILE A 501 -19.86 -13.20 -12.98
N ASN A 502 -18.86 -13.17 -13.86
CA ASN A 502 -18.14 -11.95 -14.22
C ASN A 502 -18.53 -11.44 -15.61
N GLU A 503 -18.73 -12.37 -16.55
CA GLU A 503 -19.06 -12.07 -17.94
C GLU A 503 -19.93 -13.19 -18.52
N ILE A 504 -20.94 -12.83 -19.32
CA ILE A 504 -21.72 -13.78 -20.13
C ILE A 504 -21.89 -13.23 -21.56
N ASP A 505 -21.84 -14.11 -22.55
CA ASP A 505 -22.14 -13.79 -23.95
C ASP A 505 -23.23 -14.77 -24.41
N VAL A 506 -24.46 -14.27 -24.57
CA VAL A 506 -25.66 -15.09 -24.80
C VAL A 506 -26.20 -14.99 -26.23
N ASP A 507 -25.79 -13.99 -27.01
CA ASP A 507 -26.16 -13.81 -28.42
C ASP A 507 -24.91 -13.58 -29.28
N THR A 508 -24.42 -14.61 -29.98
CA THR A 508 -23.25 -14.47 -30.87
C THR A 508 -23.63 -14.63 -32.35
N PRO A 509 -22.84 -14.11 -33.32
CA PRO A 509 -23.25 -14.12 -34.71
C PRO A 509 -23.62 -15.51 -35.25
N SER A 510 -24.74 -15.57 -35.96
CA SER A 510 -25.21 -16.70 -36.76
C SER A 510 -25.83 -17.87 -35.98
N ILE A 511 -25.02 -18.81 -35.47
CA ILE A 511 -25.54 -20.02 -34.79
C ILE A 511 -24.89 -20.13 -33.42
N ASP A 512 -24.71 -19.02 -32.72
CA ASP A 512 -24.29 -19.01 -31.31
C ASP A 512 -23.03 -19.85 -31.02
N LYS A 513 -21.98 -19.66 -31.81
CA LYS A 513 -20.77 -20.51 -31.74
C LYS A 513 -19.83 -20.14 -30.61
N ALA A 514 -19.99 -18.98 -30.01
CA ALA A 514 -19.04 -18.43 -29.05
C ALA A 514 -19.70 -18.01 -27.74
N GLU A 515 -20.83 -18.64 -27.36
CA GLU A 515 -21.46 -18.41 -26.07
C GLU A 515 -20.56 -18.88 -24.92
N PHE A 516 -20.51 -18.10 -23.85
CA PHE A 516 -19.80 -18.47 -22.64
C PHE A 516 -20.34 -17.81 -21.38
N ILE A 517 -19.90 -18.36 -20.26
CA ILE A 517 -20.05 -17.85 -18.91
C ILE A 517 -18.65 -17.83 -18.31
N GLU A 518 -18.23 -16.70 -17.79
CA GLU A 518 -16.99 -16.55 -17.03
C GLU A 518 -17.29 -16.38 -15.55
N LEU A 519 -16.54 -17.12 -14.74
CA LEU A 519 -16.48 -16.94 -13.29
C LEU A 519 -15.20 -16.20 -12.89
N TYR A 520 -15.28 -15.37 -11.85
CA TYR A 520 -14.14 -14.66 -11.28
C TYR A 520 -14.08 -14.83 -9.76
N ASP A 521 -12.91 -15.15 -9.22
CA ASP A 521 -12.72 -15.38 -7.78
C ASP A 521 -12.27 -14.15 -6.98
N GLY A 522 -12.27 -12.97 -7.61
CA GLY A 522 -11.75 -11.74 -7.01
C GLY A 522 -10.27 -11.50 -7.30
N GLY A 523 -9.63 -12.31 -8.16
CA GLY A 523 -8.22 -12.20 -8.53
C GLY A 523 -7.31 -12.95 -7.56
N VAL A 524 -7.90 -13.85 -6.76
CA VAL A 524 -7.17 -14.72 -5.82
C VAL A 524 -6.33 -15.73 -6.60
N GLY A 525 -6.91 -16.28 -7.67
CA GLY A 525 -6.30 -17.27 -8.53
C GLY A 525 -6.22 -18.68 -7.91
N ASN A 526 -6.21 -19.70 -8.76
CA ASN A 526 -6.14 -21.12 -8.37
C ASN A 526 -7.20 -21.54 -7.34
N SER A 527 -8.34 -20.86 -7.30
CA SER A 527 -9.45 -21.17 -6.39
C SER A 527 -10.14 -22.45 -6.84
N SER A 528 -10.28 -23.42 -5.93
CA SER A 528 -11.03 -24.65 -6.22
C SER A 528 -12.50 -24.34 -6.51
N LEU A 529 -13.04 -24.98 -7.54
CA LEU A 529 -14.45 -24.94 -7.91
C LEU A 529 -15.24 -26.15 -7.38
N ASP A 530 -14.61 -27.00 -6.56
CA ASP A 530 -15.28 -28.13 -5.93
C ASP A 530 -16.50 -27.66 -5.10
N GLY A 531 -17.62 -28.35 -5.30
CA GLY A 531 -18.91 -28.07 -4.69
C GLY A 531 -19.64 -26.87 -5.29
N TYR A 532 -19.26 -26.39 -6.48
CA TYR A 532 -20.01 -25.38 -7.23
C TYR A 532 -20.65 -25.99 -8.49
N VAL A 533 -21.83 -25.46 -8.85
CA VAL A 533 -22.55 -25.81 -10.07
C VAL A 533 -23.14 -24.56 -10.72
N VAL A 534 -22.99 -24.43 -12.04
CA VAL A 534 -23.69 -23.42 -12.85
C VAL A 534 -24.99 -24.01 -13.37
N VAL A 535 -26.10 -23.32 -13.12
CA VAL A 535 -27.45 -23.74 -13.49
C VAL A 535 -28.09 -22.67 -14.38
N LEU A 536 -28.68 -23.10 -15.49
CA LEU A 536 -29.36 -22.25 -16.45
C LEU A 536 -30.88 -22.37 -16.26
N TYR A 537 -31.57 -21.24 -16.14
CA TYR A 537 -33.03 -21.18 -15.96
C TYR A 537 -33.74 -20.52 -17.14
N ASN A 538 -34.84 -21.14 -17.57
CA ASN A 538 -35.67 -20.65 -18.64
C ASN A 538 -36.72 -19.66 -18.10
N GLY A 539 -36.78 -18.43 -18.60
CA GLY A 539 -37.70 -17.42 -18.09
C GLY A 539 -39.14 -17.53 -18.58
N SER A 540 -39.46 -18.47 -19.47
CA SER A 540 -40.85 -18.78 -19.83
C SER A 540 -41.57 -19.64 -18.79
N ASN A 541 -40.84 -20.38 -17.96
CA ASN A 541 -41.42 -21.30 -16.98
C ASN A 541 -40.69 -21.35 -15.63
N SER A 542 -39.60 -20.57 -15.45
CA SER A 542 -38.78 -20.52 -14.23
C SER A 542 -38.20 -21.89 -13.84
N GLN A 543 -37.85 -22.72 -14.83
CA GLN A 543 -37.30 -24.06 -14.63
C GLN A 543 -35.91 -24.21 -15.24
N SER A 544 -35.07 -25.06 -14.63
CA SER A 544 -33.72 -25.32 -15.14
C SER A 544 -33.76 -26.03 -16.49
N TYR A 545 -32.81 -25.73 -17.37
CA TYR A 545 -32.63 -26.44 -18.65
C TYR A 545 -31.19 -26.91 -18.90
N GLY A 546 -30.29 -26.65 -17.96
CA GLY A 546 -28.93 -27.15 -17.95
C GLY A 546 -28.29 -26.93 -16.58
N ALA A 547 -27.45 -27.88 -16.16
CA ALA A 547 -26.65 -27.79 -14.95
C ALA A 547 -25.25 -28.37 -15.21
N TYR A 548 -24.22 -27.64 -14.83
CA TYR A 548 -22.82 -27.93 -15.15
C TYR A 548 -22.00 -27.95 -13.86
N ASP A 549 -21.59 -29.15 -13.50
CA ASP A 549 -20.79 -29.44 -12.31
C ASP A 549 -19.33 -28.98 -12.51
N LEU A 550 -18.78 -28.28 -11.53
CA LEU A 550 -17.44 -27.70 -11.57
C LEU A 550 -16.43 -28.47 -10.72
N ASP A 551 -16.84 -29.59 -10.12
CA ASP A 551 -15.94 -30.48 -9.38
C ASP A 551 -14.71 -30.89 -10.22
N GLY A 552 -13.54 -30.77 -9.60
CA GLY A 552 -12.23 -31.07 -10.18
C GLY A 552 -11.61 -29.93 -10.98
N PHE A 553 -12.26 -28.77 -11.05
CA PHE A 553 -11.74 -27.57 -11.71
C PHE A 553 -11.26 -26.51 -10.71
N SER A 554 -10.49 -25.54 -11.20
CA SER A 554 -10.03 -24.38 -10.43
C SER A 554 -9.90 -23.17 -11.34
N THR A 555 -10.02 -21.97 -10.79
CA THR A 555 -9.73 -20.74 -11.54
C THR A 555 -8.26 -20.67 -11.96
N SER A 556 -7.98 -19.90 -13.01
CA SER A 556 -6.61 -19.58 -13.47
C SER A 556 -5.81 -18.79 -12.43
N ASP A 557 -4.51 -18.59 -12.66
CA ASP A 557 -3.65 -17.77 -11.78
C ASP A 557 -4.15 -16.33 -11.59
N ASN A 558 -4.90 -15.80 -12.57
CA ASN A 558 -5.47 -14.45 -12.53
C ASN A 558 -6.94 -14.45 -12.02
N GLY A 559 -7.47 -15.60 -11.62
CA GLY A 559 -8.78 -15.70 -10.99
C GLY A 559 -9.98 -16.00 -11.90
N TYR A 560 -9.76 -16.21 -13.20
CA TYR A 560 -10.82 -16.48 -14.19
C TYR A 560 -11.08 -17.97 -14.39
N PHE A 561 -12.33 -18.34 -14.68
CA PHE A 561 -12.69 -19.66 -15.18
C PHE A 561 -13.79 -19.55 -16.24
N VAL A 562 -13.53 -20.03 -17.46
CA VAL A 562 -14.43 -19.84 -18.61
C VAL A 562 -15.12 -21.16 -18.98
N ILE A 563 -16.46 -21.12 -18.97
CA ILE A 563 -17.37 -22.19 -19.39
C ILE A 563 -17.92 -21.81 -20.76
N GLY A 564 -17.59 -22.55 -21.81
CA GLY A 564 -18.01 -22.16 -23.15
C GLY A 564 -17.77 -23.22 -24.22
N SER A 565 -18.17 -22.92 -25.45
CA SER A 565 -17.91 -23.81 -26.58
C SER A 565 -16.42 -23.80 -26.95
N ALA A 566 -15.94 -24.81 -27.69
CA ALA A 566 -14.55 -24.87 -28.14
C ALA A 566 -14.08 -23.71 -29.04
N ASN A 567 -14.96 -22.81 -29.49
CA ASN A 567 -14.58 -21.63 -30.27
C ASN A 567 -14.32 -20.38 -29.41
N VAL A 568 -14.64 -20.42 -28.12
CA VAL A 568 -14.38 -19.31 -27.20
C VAL A 568 -12.90 -19.35 -26.76
N PRO A 569 -12.18 -18.23 -26.81
CA PRO A 569 -10.81 -18.16 -26.29
C PRO A 569 -10.76 -18.54 -24.80
N ASN A 570 -9.66 -19.15 -24.36
CA ASN A 570 -9.39 -19.43 -22.94
C ASN A 570 -10.46 -20.27 -22.21
N VAL A 571 -11.21 -21.13 -22.91
CA VAL A 571 -12.19 -22.03 -22.27
C VAL A 571 -11.52 -23.10 -21.42
N ASP A 572 -11.94 -23.17 -20.17
CA ASP A 572 -11.53 -24.18 -19.19
C ASP A 572 -12.50 -25.37 -19.17
N PHE A 573 -13.80 -25.12 -19.37
CA PHE A 573 -14.85 -26.14 -19.41
C PHE A 573 -15.60 -26.16 -20.76
N THR A 574 -15.38 -27.22 -21.54
CA THR A 574 -15.93 -27.39 -22.91
C THR A 574 -17.24 -28.19 -22.97
N GLY A 575 -18.01 -28.23 -21.88
CA GLY A 575 -19.30 -28.93 -21.85
C GLY A 575 -20.42 -28.20 -22.60
N PHE A 576 -20.25 -26.91 -22.89
CA PHE A 576 -21.20 -26.14 -23.69
C PHE A 576 -21.11 -26.55 -25.16
N GLN A 577 -22.26 -26.93 -25.72
CA GLN A 577 -22.45 -27.05 -27.16
C GLN A 577 -22.83 -25.69 -27.77
N THR A 578 -22.84 -25.62 -29.09
CA THR A 578 -23.47 -24.53 -29.83
C THR A 578 -24.95 -24.38 -29.43
N ASN A 579 -25.41 -23.16 -29.11
CA ASN A 579 -26.74 -22.84 -28.57
C ASN A 579 -27.01 -23.43 -27.18
N SER A 580 -26.02 -23.36 -26.29
CA SER A 580 -26.19 -23.82 -24.90
C SER A 580 -26.84 -22.76 -24.02
N LEU A 581 -26.65 -21.48 -24.33
CA LEU A 581 -27.42 -20.39 -23.74
C LEU A 581 -28.64 -20.15 -24.63
N GLN A 582 -29.74 -19.76 -24.01
CA GLN A 582 -30.96 -19.41 -24.75
C GLN A 582 -31.01 -17.90 -24.88
N ASN A 583 -31.28 -17.42 -26.09
CA ASN A 583 -31.59 -16.02 -26.35
C ASN A 583 -33.00 -15.74 -25.82
N GLY A 584 -33.15 -14.64 -25.09
CA GLY A 584 -34.39 -14.21 -24.46
C GLY A 584 -34.25 -14.00 -22.96
N ALA A 585 -35.37 -13.72 -22.30
CA ALA A 585 -35.41 -13.50 -20.86
C ALA A 585 -35.11 -14.80 -20.10
N ASP A 586 -33.88 -14.99 -19.64
CA ASP A 586 -33.39 -16.20 -18.99
C ASP A 586 -32.41 -15.84 -17.84
N ALA A 587 -31.86 -16.83 -17.15
CA ALA A 587 -30.88 -16.59 -16.09
C ALA A 587 -29.76 -17.62 -16.03
N VAL A 588 -28.57 -17.13 -15.66
CA VAL A 588 -27.45 -17.94 -15.20
C VAL A 588 -27.35 -17.79 -13.68
N ALA A 589 -27.25 -18.91 -12.98
CA ALA A 589 -27.11 -18.92 -11.53
C ALA A 589 -25.97 -19.88 -11.10
N LEU A 590 -25.15 -19.42 -10.16
CA LEU A 590 -24.09 -20.19 -9.53
C LEU A 590 -24.57 -20.64 -8.15
N TYR A 591 -24.48 -21.93 -7.86
CA TYR A 591 -24.87 -22.52 -6.58
C TYR A 591 -23.71 -23.25 -5.90
N LYS A 592 -23.82 -23.41 -4.58
CA LYS A 592 -23.14 -24.48 -3.85
C LYS A 592 -23.96 -25.76 -3.93
N GLY A 593 -23.44 -26.78 -4.61
CA GLY A 593 -24.13 -28.04 -4.85
C GLY A 593 -23.55 -28.80 -6.03
N ASP A 594 -24.26 -29.84 -6.46
CA ASP A 594 -23.89 -30.75 -7.55
C ASP A 594 -24.96 -30.70 -8.66
N ALA A 595 -24.58 -30.89 -9.92
CA ALA A 595 -25.53 -30.88 -11.04
C ALA A 595 -26.66 -31.90 -10.91
N SER A 596 -26.46 -33.00 -10.17
CA SER A 596 -27.50 -33.99 -9.86
C SER A 596 -28.65 -33.45 -9.00
N GLU A 597 -28.46 -32.32 -8.30
CA GLU A 597 -29.50 -31.62 -7.55
C GLU A 597 -30.39 -30.75 -8.44
N PHE A 598 -29.94 -30.44 -9.66
CA PHE A 598 -30.62 -29.58 -10.64
C PHE A 598 -30.90 -30.30 -11.97
N PRO A 599 -31.56 -31.46 -11.99
CA PRO A 599 -31.97 -32.09 -13.25
C PRO A 599 -32.88 -31.16 -14.06
N ASP A 600 -32.93 -31.30 -15.39
CA ASP A 600 -33.79 -30.48 -16.25
C ASP A 600 -35.23 -30.41 -15.72
N ASN A 601 -35.81 -29.23 -15.83
CA ASN A 601 -37.12 -28.84 -15.32
C ASN A 601 -37.19 -28.65 -13.78
N THR A 602 -36.05 -28.53 -13.09
CA THR A 602 -36.03 -28.21 -11.65
C THR A 602 -36.58 -26.81 -11.43
N LEU A 603 -37.49 -26.66 -10.48
CA LEU A 603 -38.03 -25.36 -10.12
C LEU A 603 -36.92 -24.48 -9.55
N LEU A 604 -36.93 -23.21 -9.92
CA LEU A 604 -36.04 -22.21 -9.37
C LEU A 604 -36.04 -22.20 -7.83
N THR A 605 -34.85 -22.07 -7.25
CA THR A 605 -34.60 -22.01 -5.81
C THR A 605 -33.52 -20.97 -5.48
N THR A 606 -33.58 -20.39 -4.28
CA THR A 606 -32.52 -19.53 -3.72
C THR A 606 -31.69 -20.25 -2.67
N ASP A 607 -32.02 -21.52 -2.36
CA ASP A 607 -31.25 -22.32 -1.42
C ASP A 607 -29.86 -22.58 -1.99
N ASN A 608 -28.82 -22.27 -1.22
CA ASN A 608 -27.40 -22.37 -1.60
C ASN A 608 -27.01 -21.54 -2.85
N LEU A 609 -27.81 -20.54 -3.23
CA LEU A 609 -27.48 -19.63 -4.33
C LEU A 609 -26.30 -18.73 -3.95
N VAL A 610 -25.29 -18.69 -4.81
CA VAL A 610 -24.05 -17.91 -4.63
C VAL A 610 -24.15 -16.60 -5.41
N ASP A 611 -24.34 -16.67 -6.73
CA ASP A 611 -24.48 -15.51 -7.60
C ASP A 611 -25.49 -15.80 -8.71
N ALA A 612 -26.04 -14.76 -9.32
CA ALA A 612 -26.91 -14.88 -10.48
C ALA A 612 -26.91 -13.61 -11.33
N ILE A 613 -27.15 -13.80 -12.63
CA ILE A 613 -27.54 -12.76 -13.56
C ILE A 613 -28.82 -13.20 -14.27
N VAL A 614 -29.79 -12.30 -14.32
CA VAL A 614 -30.99 -12.43 -15.15
C VAL A 614 -30.79 -11.50 -16.33
N TYR A 615 -30.84 -12.05 -17.54
CA TYR A 615 -30.50 -11.34 -18.77
C TYR A 615 -31.64 -11.41 -19.80
N GLU A 616 -31.66 -10.52 -20.77
CA GLU A 616 -32.53 -10.58 -21.95
C GLU A 616 -31.84 -10.11 -23.23
N THR A 617 -32.51 -10.28 -24.37
CA THR A 617 -32.09 -9.81 -25.70
C THR A 617 -33.20 -8.97 -26.35
N SER A 618 -33.61 -7.88 -25.68
CA SER A 618 -34.72 -6.97 -26.02
C SER A 618 -36.14 -7.58 -26.04
N ASP A 619 -36.42 -8.50 -25.13
CA ASP A 619 -37.76 -9.05 -24.91
C ASP A 619 -38.55 -8.21 -23.87
N ASN A 620 -39.71 -8.69 -23.40
CA ASN A 620 -40.39 -8.04 -22.26
C ASN A 620 -39.93 -8.68 -20.94
N ASN A 621 -39.44 -7.83 -20.02
CA ASN A 621 -39.13 -8.16 -18.62
C ASN A 621 -40.06 -9.24 -18.02
N GLN A 622 -39.47 -10.33 -17.53
CA GLN A 622 -40.18 -11.39 -16.83
C GLN A 622 -39.93 -11.30 -15.32
N ASN A 623 -41.00 -11.09 -14.55
CA ASN A 623 -40.92 -10.79 -13.12
C ASN A 623 -40.53 -11.97 -12.22
N GLU A 624 -40.57 -13.22 -12.72
CA GLU A 624 -40.45 -14.41 -11.84
C GLU A 624 -38.99 -14.81 -11.56
N LEU A 625 -38.05 -14.61 -12.50
CA LEU A 625 -36.63 -14.91 -12.29
C LEU A 625 -35.92 -13.90 -11.38
N GLY A 626 -36.51 -12.71 -11.17
CA GLY A 626 -35.93 -11.64 -10.35
C GLY A 626 -35.67 -12.03 -8.90
N VAL A 627 -36.27 -13.12 -8.39
CA VAL A 627 -35.97 -13.65 -7.04
C VAL A 627 -34.53 -14.17 -6.91
N LEU A 628 -33.84 -14.44 -8.01
CA LEU A 628 -32.41 -14.78 -8.02
C LEU A 628 -31.54 -13.55 -7.74
N LEU A 629 -32.06 -12.33 -7.85
CA LEU A 629 -31.33 -11.09 -7.64
C LEU A 629 -31.64 -10.48 -6.26
N ASN A 630 -30.81 -9.54 -5.81
CA ASN A 630 -31.10 -8.75 -4.61
C ASN A 630 -32.21 -7.71 -4.89
N ASP A 631 -32.87 -7.24 -3.82
CA ASP A 631 -33.90 -6.21 -3.92
C ASP A 631 -33.40 -4.96 -4.67
N GLY A 632 -34.17 -4.53 -5.68
CA GLY A 632 -33.87 -3.33 -6.47
C GLY A 632 -32.95 -3.55 -7.68
N GLN A 633 -32.50 -4.78 -7.93
CA GLN A 633 -31.75 -5.15 -9.13
C GLN A 633 -32.71 -5.50 -10.28
N SER A 634 -32.31 -5.16 -11.51
CA SER A 634 -33.11 -5.41 -12.71
C SER A 634 -32.46 -6.45 -13.61
N GLN A 635 -33.26 -7.08 -14.46
CA GLN A 635 -32.77 -7.85 -15.59
C GLN A 635 -31.92 -6.96 -16.51
N VAL A 636 -30.87 -7.52 -17.11
CA VAL A 636 -29.92 -6.79 -17.98
C VAL A 636 -30.18 -7.15 -19.45
N ASP A 637 -30.36 -6.16 -20.32
CA ASP A 637 -30.53 -6.41 -21.76
C ASP A 637 -29.16 -6.35 -22.46
N GLU A 638 -28.70 -7.47 -23.02
CA GLU A 638 -27.45 -7.55 -23.81
C GLU A 638 -27.51 -6.66 -25.06
N ASN A 639 -28.72 -6.37 -25.53
CA ASN A 639 -28.94 -5.51 -26.68
C ASN A 639 -29.24 -4.05 -26.30
N ASP A 640 -29.02 -3.63 -25.05
CA ASP A 640 -29.29 -2.26 -24.58
C ASP A 640 -28.59 -1.17 -25.43
N ASN A 641 -27.44 -1.49 -26.01
CA ASN A 641 -26.69 -0.59 -26.90
C ASN A 641 -26.77 -0.96 -28.39
N GLY A 642 -27.61 -1.93 -28.75
CA GLY A 642 -27.85 -2.36 -30.13
C GLY A 642 -26.75 -3.22 -30.76
N ALA A 643 -25.82 -3.77 -29.96
CA ALA A 643 -24.65 -4.53 -30.43
C ALA A 643 -24.54 -5.96 -29.86
N SER A 644 -25.65 -6.53 -29.39
CA SER A 644 -25.77 -7.89 -28.81
C SER A 644 -24.95 -8.95 -29.55
N ALA A 645 -25.13 -9.08 -30.86
CA ALA A 645 -24.38 -10.03 -31.69
C ALA A 645 -22.84 -9.85 -31.73
N SER A 646 -22.25 -8.89 -31.02
CA SER A 646 -20.81 -8.64 -31.01
C SER A 646 -20.25 -8.26 -29.65
N GLN A 647 -21.09 -8.31 -28.61
CA GLN A 647 -20.78 -7.84 -27.28
C GLN A 647 -21.38 -8.76 -26.22
N SER A 648 -20.68 -8.86 -25.09
CA SER A 648 -21.08 -9.64 -23.94
C SER A 648 -21.51 -8.72 -22.79
N LEU A 649 -22.28 -9.24 -21.85
CA LEU A 649 -22.60 -8.58 -20.60
C LEU A 649 -21.47 -8.79 -19.59
N GLN A 650 -20.81 -7.70 -19.19
CA GLN A 650 -19.61 -7.71 -18.35
C GLN A 650 -19.79 -6.88 -17.10
N ARG A 651 -19.32 -7.36 -15.94
CA ARG A 651 -19.08 -6.49 -14.78
C ARG A 651 -17.87 -5.61 -15.06
N ILE A 652 -18.03 -4.28 -15.01
CA ILE A 652 -16.92 -3.34 -15.24
C ILE A 652 -16.79 -2.38 -14.04
N SER A 653 -15.71 -2.43 -13.25
CA SER A 653 -14.58 -3.38 -13.32
C SER A 653 -14.96 -4.81 -12.93
N ASN A 654 -14.08 -5.79 -13.18
CA ASN A 654 -14.25 -7.18 -12.72
C ASN A 654 -14.64 -7.24 -11.24
N GLY A 655 -15.53 -8.16 -10.88
CA GLY A 655 -15.96 -8.29 -9.48
C GLY A 655 -16.97 -7.25 -9.00
N SER A 656 -17.20 -6.18 -9.78
CA SER A 656 -17.97 -5.01 -9.30
C SER A 656 -19.43 -5.34 -8.98
N GLY A 657 -19.98 -4.64 -7.99
CA GLY A 657 -21.37 -4.77 -7.57
C GLY A 657 -21.63 -5.92 -6.59
N GLY A 658 -20.76 -6.93 -6.52
CA GLY A 658 -20.94 -8.10 -5.65
C GLY A 658 -22.05 -9.05 -6.12
N ALA A 659 -22.21 -10.15 -5.37
CA ALA A 659 -23.12 -11.23 -5.73
C ALA A 659 -24.58 -10.76 -5.83
N ARG A 660 -25.27 -11.26 -6.86
CA ARG A 660 -26.69 -11.09 -7.19
C ARG A 660 -27.10 -9.64 -7.49
N ASN A 661 -26.11 -8.77 -7.72
CA ASN A 661 -26.30 -7.40 -8.17
C ASN A 661 -25.95 -7.26 -9.64
N THR A 662 -26.86 -6.72 -10.44
CA THR A 662 -26.75 -6.58 -11.90
C THR A 662 -26.48 -5.14 -12.36
N ASN A 663 -26.63 -4.14 -11.48
CA ASN A 663 -26.49 -2.72 -11.83
C ASN A 663 -25.10 -2.31 -12.37
N THR A 664 -24.08 -3.16 -12.24
CA THR A 664 -22.71 -2.90 -12.71
C THR A 664 -22.38 -3.63 -14.02
N TYR A 665 -23.31 -4.43 -14.56
CA TYR A 665 -23.11 -5.04 -15.87
C TYR A 665 -23.27 -4.02 -16.98
N GLN A 666 -22.42 -4.12 -17.99
CA GLN A 666 -22.44 -3.29 -19.19
C GLN A 666 -22.14 -4.18 -20.40
N ALA A 667 -22.81 -3.92 -21.53
CA ALA A 667 -22.50 -4.56 -22.80
C ALA A 667 -21.18 -4.01 -23.38
N ALA A 668 -20.19 -4.87 -23.60
CA ALA A 668 -18.86 -4.51 -24.07
C ALA A 668 -18.23 -5.62 -24.95
N THR A 669 -17.05 -5.36 -25.54
CA THR A 669 -16.37 -6.35 -26.40
C THR A 669 -15.94 -7.57 -25.56
N PRO A 670 -16.24 -8.82 -25.97
CA PRO A 670 -16.01 -9.98 -25.10
C PRO A 670 -14.55 -10.21 -24.70
N THR A 671 -14.32 -10.56 -23.44
CA THR A 671 -12.99 -10.70 -22.81
C THR A 671 -12.79 -12.02 -22.06
N PRO A 672 -13.16 -13.19 -22.60
CA PRO A 672 -13.04 -14.47 -21.88
C PRO A 672 -11.59 -14.77 -21.47
N GLY A 673 -11.38 -14.99 -20.17
CA GLY A 673 -10.11 -15.24 -19.52
C GLY A 673 -9.25 -13.98 -19.31
N ALA A 674 -9.82 -12.78 -19.42
CA ALA A 674 -9.11 -11.50 -19.36
C ALA A 674 -9.89 -10.42 -18.57
N GLU A 675 -9.28 -9.24 -18.41
CA GLU A 675 -9.89 -8.15 -17.65
C GLU A 675 -10.99 -7.42 -18.46
N ASN A 676 -12.17 -7.21 -17.86
CA ASN A 676 -13.26 -6.42 -18.47
C ASN A 676 -12.90 -4.91 -18.40
N ILE A 677 -12.71 -4.27 -19.57
CA ILE A 677 -12.34 -2.84 -19.67
C ILE A 677 -13.24 -2.13 -20.69
N VAL A 678 -13.78 -0.96 -20.34
CA VAL A 678 -14.46 -0.08 -21.31
C VAL A 678 -13.42 0.69 -22.12
N VAL A 679 -13.35 0.42 -23.42
CA VAL A 679 -12.59 1.25 -24.36
C VAL A 679 -13.45 2.46 -24.73
N SER A 680 -13.32 3.59 -24.02
CA SER A 680 -14.08 4.79 -24.37
C SER A 680 -13.44 5.51 -25.56
N ASP A 681 -14.04 5.39 -26.74
CA ASP A 681 -13.86 6.35 -27.83
C ASP A 681 -14.94 7.43 -27.68
N THR A 682 -14.54 8.66 -27.37
CA THR A 682 -15.51 9.75 -27.15
C THR A 682 -16.02 10.28 -28.49
N LEU A 683 -17.25 9.93 -28.87
CA LEU A 683 -17.96 10.55 -29.99
C LEU A 683 -18.18 12.07 -29.75
N PRO A 684 -18.19 12.91 -30.81
CA PRO A 684 -18.41 14.35 -30.67
C PRO A 684 -19.80 14.69 -30.12
N GLY A 685 -19.87 15.77 -29.35
CA GLY A 685 -21.10 16.25 -28.71
C GLY A 685 -22.13 16.83 -29.68
N GLY A 686 -23.41 16.83 -29.28
CA GLY A 686 -24.54 17.33 -30.08
C GLY A 686 -24.40 18.80 -30.45
N GLY A 687 -23.89 19.06 -31.66
CA GLY A 687 -23.63 20.38 -32.24
C GLY A 687 -22.85 20.32 -33.56
N ASP A 688 -22.15 19.21 -33.81
CA ASP A 688 -21.25 19.08 -34.96
C ASP A 688 -21.95 18.55 -36.23
N THR A 689 -21.58 19.09 -37.40
CA THR A 689 -22.04 18.60 -38.70
C THR A 689 -21.19 17.43 -39.17
N LEU A 690 -21.81 16.27 -39.40
CA LEU A 690 -21.17 15.06 -39.94
C LEU A 690 -20.47 15.34 -41.29
N PRO A 691 -19.34 14.65 -41.58
CA PRO A 691 -18.66 14.74 -42.87
C PRO A 691 -19.58 14.40 -44.05
N GLY A 692 -19.27 14.96 -45.23
CA GLY A 692 -20.03 14.71 -46.44
C GLY A 692 -19.81 13.29 -46.98
N VAL A 693 -20.71 12.84 -47.84
CA VAL A 693 -20.55 11.54 -48.51
C VAL A 693 -19.30 11.57 -49.39
N GLY A 694 -18.25 10.83 -49.00
CA GLY A 694 -16.99 10.71 -49.73
C GLY A 694 -15.73 10.93 -48.88
N ASP A 695 -15.86 11.39 -47.65
CA ASP A 695 -14.74 11.66 -46.75
C ASP A 695 -14.27 10.36 -46.04
N THR A 696 -12.95 10.22 -45.84
CA THR A 696 -12.37 9.13 -45.03
C THR A 696 -12.40 9.50 -43.55
N LEU A 697 -13.03 8.66 -42.73
CA LEU A 697 -13.07 8.84 -41.27
C LEU A 697 -11.69 8.66 -40.63
N PRO A 698 -11.41 9.32 -39.49
CA PRO A 698 -10.18 9.13 -38.71
C PRO A 698 -9.98 7.67 -38.27
N GLY A 699 -8.73 7.29 -38.01
CA GLY A 699 -8.37 5.97 -37.53
C GLY A 699 -8.58 5.82 -36.01
N VAL A 700 -8.50 4.59 -35.52
CA VAL A 700 -8.56 4.30 -34.07
C VAL A 700 -7.38 4.99 -33.37
N GLY A 701 -7.67 5.86 -32.40
CA GLY A 701 -6.67 6.58 -31.59
C GLY A 701 -6.51 8.08 -31.89
N ASP A 702 -7.28 8.63 -32.84
CA ASP A 702 -7.23 10.05 -33.19
C ASP A 702 -8.13 10.91 -32.27
N THR A 703 -7.65 12.07 -31.81
CA THR A 703 -8.46 13.03 -31.04
C THR A 703 -9.29 13.92 -31.96
N LEU A 704 -10.62 13.85 -31.84
CA LEU A 704 -11.54 14.67 -32.62
C LEU A 704 -11.53 16.15 -32.15
N PRO A 705 -11.89 17.11 -33.03
CA PRO A 705 -11.99 18.52 -32.68
C PRO A 705 -12.97 18.80 -31.53
N GLY A 706 -12.81 19.94 -30.88
CA GLY A 706 -13.66 20.35 -29.77
C GLY A 706 -15.03 20.87 -30.23
N VAL A 707 -15.97 20.98 -29.28
CA VAL A 707 -17.33 21.47 -29.54
C VAL A 707 -17.30 22.86 -30.20
N GLY A 708 -17.84 22.97 -31.42
CA GLY A 708 -17.98 24.23 -32.15
C GLY A 708 -16.98 24.46 -33.30
N ASP A 709 -16.12 23.49 -33.58
CA ASP A 709 -15.18 23.56 -34.70
C ASP A 709 -15.88 23.31 -36.06
N THR A 710 -15.46 24.05 -37.09
CA THR A 710 -15.97 23.87 -38.47
C THR A 710 -14.93 23.12 -39.29
N LEU A 711 -15.24 21.87 -39.66
CA LEU A 711 -14.39 21.07 -40.53
C LEU A 711 -14.32 21.66 -41.96
N PRO A 712 -13.25 21.39 -42.73
CA PRO A 712 -13.13 21.84 -44.12
C PRO A 712 -14.29 21.34 -45.00
N GLY A 713 -14.62 22.10 -46.04
CA GLY A 713 -15.67 21.72 -46.99
C GLY A 713 -15.28 20.48 -47.81
N GLY A 714 -16.28 19.69 -48.23
CA GLY A 714 -16.06 18.38 -48.84
C GLY A 714 -15.07 18.35 -50.01
N GLY A 715 -14.14 17.39 -49.96
CA GLY A 715 -13.10 17.16 -50.98
C GLY A 715 -11.66 17.24 -50.47
N ASP A 716 -11.44 17.63 -49.21
CA ASP A 716 -10.10 17.75 -48.62
C ASP A 716 -9.63 16.46 -47.94
N THR A 717 -8.37 16.08 -48.18
CA THR A 717 -7.69 15.03 -47.41
C THR A 717 -7.11 15.61 -46.13
N LEU A 718 -7.60 15.13 -44.98
CA LEU A 718 -7.03 15.45 -43.67
C LEU A 718 -5.61 14.82 -43.51
N PRO A 719 -4.76 15.37 -42.62
CA PRO A 719 -3.43 14.82 -42.36
C PRO A 719 -3.48 13.37 -41.86
N GLY A 720 -2.38 12.64 -42.04
CA GLY A 720 -2.30 11.22 -41.66
C GLY A 720 -2.24 11.00 -40.15
N VAL A 721 -2.34 9.73 -39.76
CA VAL A 721 -2.37 9.25 -38.36
C VAL A 721 -1.31 9.91 -37.49
N GLY A 722 -1.73 10.50 -36.36
CA GLY A 722 -0.86 11.08 -35.33
C GLY A 722 -0.71 12.60 -35.33
N ASP A 723 -1.38 13.33 -36.22
CA ASP A 723 -1.36 14.79 -36.25
C ASP A 723 -2.50 15.41 -35.40
N THR A 724 -2.18 16.48 -34.67
CA THR A 724 -3.17 17.26 -33.90
C THR A 724 -3.82 18.31 -34.80
N LEU A 725 -5.15 18.32 -34.92
CA LEU A 725 -5.87 19.35 -35.69
C LEU A 725 -5.81 20.72 -34.97
N PRO A 726 -5.88 21.84 -35.73
CA PRO A 726 -5.82 23.19 -35.15
C PRO A 726 -6.92 23.41 -34.11
N GLY A 727 -6.62 24.15 -33.05
CA GLY A 727 -7.54 24.42 -31.96
C GLY A 727 -8.59 25.49 -32.28
N VAL A 728 -9.58 25.60 -31.40
CA VAL A 728 -10.76 26.48 -31.52
C VAL A 728 -10.39 27.90 -31.95
N GLY A 729 -10.85 28.30 -33.14
CA GLY A 729 -10.73 29.66 -33.68
C GLY A 729 -9.75 29.83 -34.85
N ASP A 730 -9.02 28.79 -35.24
CA ASP A 730 -8.11 28.85 -36.38
C ASP A 730 -8.86 28.78 -37.73
N THR A 731 -8.51 29.69 -38.65
CA THR A 731 -9.00 29.65 -40.03
C THR A 731 -7.89 29.08 -40.92
N LEU A 732 -8.11 27.91 -41.51
CA LEU A 732 -7.15 27.31 -42.44
C LEU A 732 -7.06 28.13 -43.75
N PRO A 733 -5.86 28.33 -44.33
CA PRO A 733 -5.74 28.89 -45.67
C PRO A 733 -6.28 27.87 -46.68
N GLY A 734 -7.31 28.27 -47.42
CA GLY A 734 -7.98 27.43 -48.42
C GLY A 734 -7.26 27.30 -49.75
#